data_AF-A0A6P4ZXS5-F1
#
_entry.id   AF-A0A6P4ZXS5-F1
#
_cell.length_a   1.000
_cell.length_b   1.000
_cell.length_c   1.000
_cell.angle_alpha   90.00
_cell.angle_beta   90.00
_cell.angle_gamma   90.00
#
_symmetry.space_group_name_H-M   'P 1'
#
loop_
_entity.id
_entity.type
_entity.pdbx_description
1 polymer ?
#
loop_
_entity_poly.entity_id
_entity_poly.type
_entity_poly.pdbx_seq_one_letter_code
_entity_poly.pdbx_strand_id
1 'polypeptide(L)'
;MAEGRQGGQAGAERWVILLINDEYGTSKGGVSTINLEAVQTLKGKVVKDKAVVYATALRVPKQDQEAADRDGVTLITPYQSEGDKREPSLDWLTLEFKSHFPKSTLSSHEYQVSRDPKSVLPPHVDVIIGHADVTDTAARNIHDEYYKEADLIMFTHVLPEDTEYFKGGQRAMEASEKEDAMLSQVHNAKAAFSVGHRIFKHFKNKYRGDKKPRDHQLFFPRPSKVFEEVNIQPDSGEGELVVLSIGRVKNAENLKGYNLIARAIGIVRKYLESLRWITRGISKDAWEKSMKILEANLNSGDLKPTLRPYGTQEDIRNDMKTAHLVLMPSRSEPFGLVGLEAIAAGIPVLISDKSGLADMIKRLVAEKKLPPGLNNRIVETSMRDSDMDKTAEKWADKIRDTLTDTDRAFRDAKEFKDALLKSKYWEDSEREFLQACSIIEITLKDVDKAAAEYKAAVEDVISKISQQVDNLDRERKATAENCKQVEKEVKQHYEELISKLEKEKQEMISKIQEIKKEREEELTREKEKLETELKKSKEEEIFFEQISDRKDDTEAALRELKEKLQQVEEKVEKLSMQETGIISLVGQPKVTLKQLQSEVPGGSVFPQEKKQKSLREEDKPPGEDDKPPGEEDKPPGEEDKPPGEEDKPPGEEGKPPGEEDKPPGEEQKPPGEEEKPPGEEEKPPGEEEKPPGEEEKPPGEEEKPPGEEEKPPGEEEKPPGEEEKPPKFSSGSLSESVRFTIDVEEPTVESLPCFVTVTTNNADLTGGKVAPQIEVTSPQGKTTLIQTTAHTSPPLAAGKGQTSRVSRVWGAEWRPQQSGKHTLGVCMGGMEDLCSLTIDVSCNNPVVRLGEWGNQQGQFRRPIDVAVRGDRLYVTDCLNDRVQVFDLSGKFCHSFPTVTDYPKGLAVQTDGTIVVNSEEEVKKFSPSGELLHKFPLHLGEYSDPWGLAVQRDGRVVVADPGKHSIFLFEADGTLVKQVGGQGKGEGQFDPRFVCVDKEDNIIVSDTYNHRVQVFDRNLNYKHKFGQEGRQPQDMRYPTGVSADSRGNIVLANNGGITGGVKHSVKLQVFRPDGTWVSTISSDGDKLNLPNGVAVTEDGHVFVADSGEYDDCIRKYRYM
;
A
#
# COMPACT_ATOMS: atom_id res chain seq x y z
N MET A 1 -34.19 1.03 31.76
CA MET A 1 -34.90 1.01 33.05
C MET A 1 -34.22 -0.04 33.92
N ALA A 2 -33.83 0.31 35.15
CA ALA A 2 -33.03 -0.55 36.04
C ALA A 2 -33.39 -0.34 37.52
N GLU A 3 -34.69 -0.22 37.81
CA GLU A 3 -35.23 -0.14 39.16
C GLU A 3 -36.20 -1.32 39.33
N GLY A 4 -35.83 -2.30 40.17
CA GLY A 4 -36.61 -3.56 40.26
C GLY A 4 -36.03 -4.69 41.13
N ARG A 5 -34.81 -4.57 41.67
CA ARG A 5 -34.24 -5.55 42.62
C ARG A 5 -33.83 -4.88 43.94
N GLN A 6 -34.81 -4.62 44.82
CA GLN A 6 -34.59 -4.37 46.25
C GLN A 6 -35.64 -5.08 47.12
N GLY A 7 -35.19 -5.76 48.18
CA GLY A 7 -36.03 -6.22 49.29
C GLY A 7 -36.37 -7.72 49.34
N GLY A 8 -35.45 -8.57 49.82
CA GLY A 8 -35.74 -9.99 50.07
C GLY A 8 -34.58 -10.83 50.59
N GLN A 9 -34.56 -11.07 51.91
CA GLN A 9 -33.86 -12.14 52.66
C GLN A 9 -32.66 -12.90 52.01
N ALA A 10 -31.45 -12.51 52.42
CA ALA A 10 -30.43 -13.43 52.98
C ALA A 10 -30.08 -14.75 52.25
N GLY A 11 -29.96 -14.72 50.93
CA GLY A 11 -29.29 -15.77 50.14
C GLY A 11 -28.68 -15.15 48.89
N ALA A 12 -27.40 -15.41 48.62
CA ALA A 12 -26.79 -14.99 47.36
C ALA A 12 -27.21 -15.97 46.25
N GLU A 13 -28.35 -15.70 45.62
CA GLU A 13 -28.84 -16.52 44.52
C GLU A 13 -27.84 -16.55 43.37
N ARG A 14 -27.57 -17.75 42.87
CA ARG A 14 -26.62 -18.01 41.78
C ARG A 14 -27.34 -17.84 40.44
N TRP A 15 -26.68 -17.16 39.51
CA TRP A 15 -27.12 -17.08 38.11
C TRP A 15 -27.36 -18.48 37.55
N VAL A 16 -28.55 -18.72 36.98
CA VAL A 16 -28.91 -20.00 36.37
C VAL A 16 -28.75 -19.88 34.85
N ILE A 17 -27.84 -20.68 34.29
CA ILE A 17 -27.46 -20.63 32.88
C ILE A 17 -27.87 -21.95 32.22
N LEU A 18 -28.52 -21.86 31.06
CA LEU A 18 -28.96 -23.02 30.28
C LEU A 18 -28.31 -23.00 28.89
N LEU A 19 -27.42 -23.95 28.63
CA LEU A 19 -26.87 -24.21 27.30
C LEU A 19 -27.79 -25.17 26.56
N ILE A 20 -28.22 -24.80 25.36
CA ILE A 20 -29.06 -25.63 24.50
C ILE A 20 -28.15 -26.33 23.50
N ASN A 21 -27.86 -27.61 23.77
CA ASN A 21 -27.00 -28.47 22.99
C ASN A 21 -27.71 -29.78 22.61
N ASP A 22 -27.29 -30.41 21.51
CA ASP A 22 -27.61 -31.80 21.18
C ASP A 22 -26.69 -32.80 21.90
N GLU A 23 -25.43 -32.42 22.14
CA GLU A 23 -24.38 -33.17 22.83
C GLU A 23 -23.52 -32.28 23.77
N TYR A 24 -22.75 -32.87 24.67
CA TYR A 24 -21.85 -32.11 25.56
C TYR A 24 -20.36 -32.41 25.32
N GLY A 25 -20.01 -33.68 25.12
CA GLY A 25 -18.62 -34.14 25.05
C GLY A 25 -17.96 -33.87 23.70
N THR A 26 -16.62 -33.80 23.69
CA THR A 26 -15.80 -33.53 22.49
C THR A 26 -15.72 -34.70 21.50
N SER A 27 -16.57 -35.71 21.66
CA SER A 27 -16.56 -36.97 20.89
C SER A 27 -16.92 -36.78 19.41
N LYS A 28 -17.83 -35.84 19.09
CA LYS A 28 -18.04 -35.35 17.71
C LYS A 28 -17.39 -33.98 17.48
N GLY A 29 -17.29 -33.13 18.50
CA GLY A 29 -16.48 -31.90 18.55
C GLY A 29 -17.00 -30.70 17.73
N GLY A 30 -16.33 -29.55 17.83
CA GLY A 30 -16.71 -28.32 17.13
C GLY A 30 -17.69 -27.52 17.98
N VAL A 31 -19.00 -27.69 17.78
CA VAL A 31 -20.06 -27.13 18.64
C VAL A 31 -19.78 -27.48 20.12
N SER A 32 -19.56 -28.76 20.40
CA SER A 32 -19.19 -29.28 21.72
C SER A 32 -17.84 -28.77 22.23
N THR A 33 -16.92 -28.33 21.36
CA THR A 33 -15.68 -27.68 21.78
C THR A 33 -15.95 -26.24 22.27
N ILE A 34 -16.70 -25.44 21.50
CA ILE A 34 -17.07 -24.08 21.90
C ILE A 34 -17.98 -24.08 23.15
N ASN A 35 -18.88 -25.06 23.27
CA ASN A 35 -19.68 -25.29 24.49
C ASN A 35 -18.80 -25.57 25.71
N LEU A 36 -17.84 -26.49 25.57
CA LEU A 36 -16.90 -26.82 26.64
C LEU A 36 -16.07 -25.60 27.07
N GLU A 37 -15.66 -24.75 26.13
CA GLU A 37 -14.93 -23.51 26.41
C GLU A 37 -15.81 -22.47 27.10
N ALA A 38 -17.02 -22.20 26.59
CA ALA A 38 -17.97 -21.30 27.24
C ALA A 38 -18.28 -21.74 28.68
N VAL A 39 -18.47 -23.04 28.92
CA VAL A 39 -18.58 -23.60 30.27
C VAL A 39 -17.30 -23.36 31.09
N GLN A 40 -16.11 -23.63 30.56
CA GLN A 40 -14.87 -23.43 31.31
C GLN A 40 -14.64 -21.96 31.70
N THR A 41 -15.06 -21.00 30.87
CA THR A 41 -15.08 -19.57 31.20
C THR A 41 -16.09 -19.29 32.32
N LEU A 42 -17.33 -19.78 32.20
CA LEU A 42 -18.40 -19.65 33.21
C LEU A 42 -18.08 -20.33 34.55
N LYS A 43 -17.26 -21.39 34.55
CA LYS A 43 -16.83 -22.12 35.75
C LYS A 43 -15.43 -21.69 36.22
N GLY A 44 -14.85 -20.67 35.60
CA GLY A 44 -13.53 -20.12 35.89
C GLY A 44 -13.42 -19.52 37.30
N LYS A 45 -12.18 -19.26 37.75
CA LYS A 45 -11.86 -18.84 39.14
C LYS A 45 -12.63 -17.58 39.63
N VAL A 46 -13.10 -16.73 38.72
CA VAL A 46 -13.84 -15.49 39.02
C VAL A 46 -15.34 -15.74 39.26
N VAL A 47 -15.88 -16.84 38.73
CA VAL A 47 -17.33 -17.09 38.61
C VAL A 47 -17.78 -18.40 39.27
N LYS A 48 -16.86 -19.34 39.55
CA LYS A 48 -17.13 -20.71 40.01
C LYS A 48 -18.29 -20.89 41.01
N ASP A 49 -18.43 -20.01 41.99
CA ASP A 49 -19.46 -20.07 43.03
C ASP A 49 -20.66 -19.13 42.82
N LYS A 50 -20.65 -18.30 41.76
CA LYS A 50 -21.71 -17.36 41.38
C LYS A 50 -22.76 -17.93 40.41
N ALA A 51 -22.45 -19.00 39.69
CA ALA A 51 -23.31 -19.53 38.62
C ALA A 51 -23.55 -21.05 38.71
N VAL A 52 -24.77 -21.47 38.40
CA VAL A 52 -25.16 -22.87 38.18
C VAL A 52 -25.42 -23.05 36.69
N VAL A 53 -24.84 -24.12 36.11
CA VAL A 53 -24.85 -24.35 34.67
C VAL A 53 -25.55 -25.67 34.37
N TYR A 54 -26.59 -25.58 33.55
CA TYR A 54 -27.33 -26.68 32.97
C TYR A 54 -27.02 -26.75 31.47
N ALA A 55 -26.97 -27.97 30.92
CA ALA A 55 -26.86 -28.16 29.47
C ALA A 55 -27.81 -29.28 29.02
N THR A 56 -28.54 -29.09 27.92
CA THR A 56 -29.30 -30.19 27.33
C THR A 56 -28.37 -31.18 26.62
N ALA A 57 -28.76 -32.45 26.57
CA ALA A 57 -28.11 -33.47 25.77
C ALA A 57 -29.13 -34.53 25.34
N LEU A 58 -29.23 -34.80 24.03
CA LEU A 58 -30.16 -35.81 23.49
C LEU A 58 -29.75 -37.23 23.88
N ARG A 59 -28.43 -37.47 23.98
CA ARG A 59 -27.82 -38.74 24.35
C ARG A 59 -26.60 -38.45 25.21
N VAL A 60 -26.40 -39.22 26.26
CA VAL A 60 -25.25 -39.05 27.18
C VAL A 60 -24.37 -40.30 27.15
N PRO A 61 -23.35 -40.35 26.28
CA PRO A 61 -22.23 -41.26 26.43
C PRO A 61 -21.57 -41.12 27.80
N LYS A 62 -20.95 -42.19 28.30
CA LYS A 62 -20.19 -42.16 29.57
C LYS A 62 -19.13 -41.05 29.60
N GLN A 63 -18.50 -40.78 28.46
CA GLN A 63 -17.50 -39.71 28.27
C GLN A 63 -18.10 -38.31 28.41
N ASP A 64 -19.33 -38.09 27.94
CA ASP A 64 -20.04 -36.82 28.05
C ASP A 64 -20.45 -36.54 29.50
N GLN A 65 -20.89 -37.57 30.24
CA GLN A 65 -21.16 -37.46 31.68
C GLN A 65 -19.86 -37.18 32.47
N GLU A 66 -18.78 -37.93 32.21
CA GLU A 66 -17.48 -37.71 32.84
C GLU A 66 -16.91 -36.31 32.58
N ALA A 67 -17.20 -35.74 31.41
CA ALA A 67 -16.88 -34.35 31.10
C ALA A 67 -17.75 -33.37 31.91
N ALA A 68 -19.07 -33.53 31.89
CA ALA A 68 -20.00 -32.65 32.61
C ALA A 68 -19.77 -32.65 34.13
N ASP A 69 -19.50 -33.82 34.73
CA ASP A 69 -19.17 -33.99 36.15
C ASP A 69 -17.87 -33.25 36.52
N ARG A 70 -16.83 -33.39 35.68
CA ARG A 70 -15.54 -32.70 35.84
C ARG A 70 -15.69 -31.18 35.76
N ASP A 71 -16.51 -30.70 34.83
CA ASP A 71 -16.70 -29.27 34.58
C ASP A 71 -17.72 -28.63 35.55
N GLY A 72 -18.51 -29.46 36.24
CA GLY A 72 -19.54 -29.02 37.19
C GLY A 72 -20.81 -28.51 36.50
N VAL A 73 -21.21 -29.17 35.42
CA VAL A 73 -22.46 -28.96 34.67
C VAL A 73 -23.43 -30.10 34.97
N THR A 74 -24.72 -29.79 35.12
CA THR A 74 -25.75 -30.83 35.17
C THR A 74 -26.38 -30.99 33.79
N LEU A 75 -26.25 -32.18 33.21
CA LEU A 75 -26.90 -32.53 31.95
C LEU A 75 -28.42 -32.73 32.16
N ILE A 76 -29.19 -32.29 31.18
CA ILE A 76 -30.64 -32.49 31.09
C ILE A 76 -30.91 -33.35 29.86
N THR A 77 -31.46 -34.54 30.08
CA THR A 77 -31.77 -35.53 29.04
C THR A 77 -33.26 -35.52 28.69
N PRO A 78 -33.68 -35.90 27.48
CA PRO A 78 -35.09 -35.93 27.13
C PRO A 78 -35.86 -36.94 27.99
N TYR A 79 -37.03 -36.55 28.48
CA TYR A 79 -38.04 -37.47 28.98
C TYR A 79 -38.54 -38.35 27.83
N GLN A 80 -38.53 -39.67 28.01
CA GLN A 80 -39.04 -40.64 27.05
C GLN A 80 -40.04 -41.57 27.75
N SER A 81 -41.29 -41.56 27.30
CA SER A 81 -42.34 -42.45 27.83
C SER A 81 -42.14 -43.89 27.34
N GLU A 82 -42.61 -44.88 28.10
CA GLU A 82 -42.48 -46.31 27.76
C GLU A 82 -43.11 -46.70 26.40
N GLY A 83 -44.00 -45.86 25.86
CA GLY A 83 -44.62 -46.06 24.55
C GLY A 83 -43.83 -45.50 23.37
N ASP A 84 -42.94 -44.53 23.58
CA ASP A 84 -42.18 -43.90 22.48
C ASP A 84 -40.88 -44.67 22.23
N LYS A 85 -40.75 -45.20 21.01
CA LYS A 85 -39.60 -46.01 20.57
C LYS A 85 -38.68 -45.28 19.60
N ARG A 86 -38.93 -44.00 19.32
CA ARG A 86 -38.02 -43.17 18.53
C ARG A 86 -36.71 -42.97 19.31
N GLU A 87 -35.59 -42.85 18.60
CA GLU A 87 -34.37 -42.39 19.26
C GLU A 87 -34.40 -40.85 19.38
N PRO A 88 -33.83 -40.26 20.45
CA PRO A 88 -33.70 -38.81 20.57
C PRO A 88 -33.04 -38.15 19.35
N SER A 89 -33.71 -37.12 18.81
CA SER A 89 -33.32 -36.28 17.67
C SER A 89 -33.36 -34.78 18.03
N LEU A 90 -32.80 -33.92 17.16
CA LEU A 90 -32.81 -32.47 17.36
C LEU A 90 -34.24 -31.88 17.38
N ASP A 91 -35.19 -32.55 16.72
CA ASP A 91 -36.62 -32.19 16.73
C ASP A 91 -37.22 -32.25 18.14
N TRP A 92 -36.70 -33.12 19.01
CA TRP A 92 -37.12 -33.20 20.42
C TRP A 92 -36.70 -31.98 21.24
N LEU A 93 -35.64 -31.28 20.85
CA LEU A 93 -35.24 -29.99 21.43
C LEU A 93 -35.90 -28.79 20.74
N THR A 94 -36.33 -28.95 19.48
CA THR A 94 -36.73 -27.83 18.62
C THR A 94 -38.25 -27.68 18.50
N LEU A 95 -38.97 -28.79 18.32
CA LEU A 95 -40.41 -28.85 18.02
C LEU A 95 -41.20 -29.55 19.13
N GLU A 96 -40.68 -30.66 19.65
CA GLU A 96 -41.37 -31.50 20.66
C GLU A 96 -40.89 -31.23 22.11
N PHE A 97 -40.16 -30.12 22.33
CA PHE A 97 -39.53 -29.80 23.62
C PHE A 97 -40.50 -29.72 24.80
N LYS A 98 -41.78 -29.42 24.57
CA LYS A 98 -42.80 -29.40 25.62
C LYS A 98 -43.12 -30.78 26.19
N SER A 99 -42.88 -31.84 25.40
CA SER A 99 -43.10 -33.24 25.80
C SER A 99 -41.82 -33.87 26.36
N HIS A 100 -40.67 -33.57 25.74
CA HIS A 100 -39.39 -34.21 26.07
C HIS A 100 -38.51 -33.38 27.02
N PHE A 101 -38.69 -32.07 27.12
CA PHE A 101 -37.96 -31.17 28.01
C PHE A 101 -38.91 -30.19 28.74
N PRO A 102 -39.97 -30.66 29.42
CA PRO A 102 -40.93 -29.77 30.07
C PRO A 102 -40.27 -28.95 31.18
N LYS A 103 -40.76 -27.74 31.43
CA LYS A 103 -40.29 -26.86 32.51
C LYS A 103 -40.68 -27.41 33.90
N SER A 104 -39.73 -27.41 34.84
CA SER A 104 -39.97 -27.89 36.21
C SER A 104 -40.92 -26.97 36.99
N THR A 105 -41.75 -27.58 37.84
CA THR A 105 -42.66 -26.91 38.79
C THR A 105 -42.10 -26.84 40.23
N LEU A 106 -40.89 -27.37 40.46
CA LEU A 106 -40.18 -27.29 41.75
C LEU A 106 -39.68 -25.86 42.03
N SER A 107 -39.43 -25.51 43.29
CA SER A 107 -38.66 -24.30 43.58
C SER A 107 -37.21 -24.43 43.10
N SER A 108 -36.53 -23.29 42.86
CA SER A 108 -35.11 -23.26 42.46
C SER A 108 -34.19 -24.01 43.44
N HIS A 109 -34.52 -24.02 44.74
CA HIS A 109 -33.76 -24.74 45.75
C HIS A 109 -33.98 -26.26 45.66
N GLU A 110 -35.24 -26.72 45.62
CA GLU A 110 -35.57 -28.15 45.47
C GLU A 110 -35.01 -28.72 44.15
N TYR A 111 -35.11 -27.96 43.05
CA TYR A 111 -34.53 -28.33 41.78
C TYR A 111 -33.00 -28.46 41.84
N GLN A 112 -32.30 -27.60 42.59
CA GLN A 112 -30.84 -27.70 42.76
C GLN A 112 -30.40 -28.84 43.70
N VAL A 113 -31.23 -29.23 44.67
CA VAL A 113 -30.92 -30.27 45.67
C VAL A 113 -31.35 -31.69 45.22
N SER A 114 -32.26 -31.79 44.25
CA SER A 114 -32.65 -33.08 43.65
C SER A 114 -31.45 -33.84 43.07
N ARG A 115 -31.41 -35.15 43.30
CA ARG A 115 -30.32 -36.06 42.92
C ARG A 115 -30.61 -36.90 41.69
N ASP A 116 -31.84 -36.87 41.18
CA ASP A 116 -32.25 -37.69 40.05
C ASP A 116 -31.74 -37.12 38.71
N PRO A 117 -31.43 -37.95 37.70
CA PRO A 117 -31.09 -37.49 36.36
C PRO A 117 -32.18 -36.56 35.81
N LYS A 118 -31.80 -35.38 35.35
CA LYS A 118 -32.77 -34.33 35.06
C LYS A 118 -33.41 -34.56 33.69
N SER A 119 -34.71 -34.81 33.70
CA SER A 119 -35.57 -34.92 32.51
C SER A 119 -36.43 -33.68 32.24
N VAL A 120 -36.25 -32.63 33.04
CA VAL A 120 -37.08 -31.41 33.04
C VAL A 120 -36.21 -30.16 33.19
N LEU A 121 -36.54 -29.09 32.46
CA LEU A 121 -35.79 -27.84 32.43
C LEU A 121 -35.94 -27.03 33.74
N PRO A 122 -35.01 -26.12 34.08
CA PRO A 122 -35.03 -25.41 35.36
C PRO A 122 -36.29 -24.55 35.58
N PRO A 123 -36.76 -24.34 36.82
CA PRO A 123 -37.93 -23.48 37.08
C PRO A 123 -37.64 -22.00 36.74
N HIS A 124 -36.39 -21.57 36.92
CA HIS A 124 -35.87 -20.26 36.54
C HIS A 124 -34.56 -20.40 35.76
N VAL A 125 -34.33 -19.50 34.80
CA VAL A 125 -33.10 -19.36 34.00
C VAL A 125 -32.88 -17.87 33.78
N ASP A 126 -31.66 -17.38 34.00
CA ASP A 126 -31.27 -15.98 33.75
C ASP A 126 -30.63 -15.78 32.37
N VAL A 127 -29.94 -16.80 31.84
CA VAL A 127 -29.22 -16.74 30.56
C VAL A 127 -29.41 -18.02 29.76
N ILE A 128 -29.78 -17.89 28.47
CA ILE A 128 -29.86 -19.01 27.52
C ILE A 128 -28.77 -18.84 26.47
N ILE A 129 -28.03 -19.92 26.21
CA ILE A 129 -26.94 -19.94 25.22
C ILE A 129 -27.26 -20.99 24.15
N GLY A 130 -27.29 -20.57 22.88
CA GLY A 130 -27.48 -21.44 21.71
C GLY A 130 -26.38 -21.28 20.67
N HIS A 131 -26.40 -22.13 19.65
CA HIS A 131 -25.46 -22.11 18.51
C HIS A 131 -26.17 -21.94 17.17
N ALA A 132 -25.74 -20.96 16.40
CA ALA A 132 -26.25 -20.72 15.05
C ALA A 132 -26.01 -21.94 14.13
N ASP A 133 -26.97 -22.27 13.28
CA ASP A 133 -27.03 -23.45 12.39
C ASP A 133 -27.17 -24.82 13.09
N VAL A 134 -27.28 -24.88 14.42
CA VAL A 134 -27.30 -26.15 15.15
C VAL A 134 -28.36 -26.23 16.25
N THR A 135 -28.43 -25.22 17.12
CA THR A 135 -29.40 -25.19 18.23
C THR A 135 -30.10 -23.84 18.40
N ASP A 136 -29.88 -22.89 17.49
CA ASP A 136 -30.45 -21.54 17.52
C ASP A 136 -31.98 -21.52 17.60
N THR A 137 -32.64 -22.37 16.82
CA THR A 137 -34.10 -22.47 16.73
C THR A 137 -34.67 -23.13 17.99
N ALA A 138 -33.98 -24.13 18.55
CA ALA A 138 -34.34 -24.70 19.86
C ALA A 138 -34.15 -23.69 21.00
N ALA A 139 -33.04 -22.94 20.98
CA ALA A 139 -32.76 -21.90 21.97
C ALA A 139 -33.75 -20.74 21.89
N ARG A 140 -34.14 -20.31 20.68
CA ARG A 140 -35.23 -19.35 20.47
C ARG A 140 -36.55 -19.86 21.03
N ASN A 141 -36.99 -21.06 20.64
CA ASN A 141 -38.29 -21.59 21.05
C ASN A 141 -38.38 -21.77 22.57
N ILE A 142 -37.33 -22.27 23.21
CA ILE A 142 -37.25 -22.43 24.67
C ILE A 142 -37.18 -21.06 25.37
N HIS A 143 -36.46 -20.08 24.82
CA HIS A 143 -36.48 -18.70 25.35
C HIS A 143 -37.89 -18.09 25.26
N ASP A 144 -38.47 -18.01 24.06
CA ASP A 144 -39.71 -17.27 23.82
C ASP A 144 -40.93 -17.87 24.54
N GLU A 145 -40.96 -19.19 24.74
CA GLU A 145 -42.08 -19.88 25.41
C GLU A 145 -41.87 -20.12 26.92
N TYR A 146 -40.65 -20.41 27.39
CA TYR A 146 -40.40 -20.81 28.78
C TYR A 146 -39.62 -19.79 29.61
N TYR A 147 -38.81 -18.91 29.00
CA TYR A 147 -37.86 -18.04 29.70
C TYR A 147 -37.70 -16.68 29.02
N LYS A 148 -38.82 -16.03 28.67
CA LYS A 148 -38.86 -14.77 27.91
C LYS A 148 -38.21 -13.56 28.60
N GLU A 149 -37.83 -13.70 29.86
CA GLU A 149 -37.10 -12.72 30.67
C GLU A 149 -35.60 -13.02 30.78
N ALA A 150 -35.13 -14.16 30.24
CA ALA A 150 -33.72 -14.53 30.24
C ALA A 150 -32.94 -13.83 29.12
N ASP A 151 -31.65 -13.62 29.34
CA ASP A 151 -30.75 -13.08 28.31
C ASP A 151 -30.40 -14.18 27.29
N LEU A 152 -30.92 -14.08 26.06
CA LEU A 152 -30.53 -14.95 24.95
C LEU A 152 -29.18 -14.53 24.34
N ILE A 153 -28.23 -15.47 24.26
CA ILE A 153 -26.90 -15.30 23.66
C ILE A 153 -26.70 -16.38 22.58
N MET A 154 -26.14 -16.00 21.43
CA MET A 154 -25.96 -16.93 20.29
C MET A 154 -24.50 -17.00 19.81
N PHE A 155 -23.92 -18.20 19.80
CA PHE A 155 -22.58 -18.44 19.26
C PHE A 155 -22.65 -18.77 17.76
N THR A 156 -21.93 -17.99 16.95
CA THR A 156 -21.82 -18.16 15.50
C THR A 156 -20.44 -18.71 15.15
N HIS A 157 -20.40 -19.97 14.72
CA HIS A 157 -19.16 -20.73 14.50
C HIS A 157 -19.06 -21.37 13.10
N VAL A 158 -20.04 -21.11 12.22
CA VAL A 158 -20.09 -21.56 10.81
C VAL A 158 -20.15 -20.38 9.85
N LEU A 159 -19.89 -20.66 8.57
CA LEU A 159 -20.08 -19.73 7.45
C LEU A 159 -20.76 -20.50 6.29
N PRO A 160 -22.07 -20.28 6.02
CA PRO A 160 -22.78 -21.01 4.96
C PRO A 160 -22.18 -20.80 3.56
N GLU A 161 -21.99 -19.54 3.16
CA GLU A 161 -21.44 -19.16 1.84
C GLU A 161 -20.09 -19.84 1.52
N ASP A 162 -19.20 -19.90 2.51
CA ASP A 162 -17.88 -20.52 2.45
C ASP A 162 -17.90 -22.06 2.36
N THR A 163 -18.97 -22.72 2.81
CA THR A 163 -18.98 -24.17 3.06
C THR A 163 -19.98 -24.96 2.24
N GLU A 164 -21.12 -24.38 1.85
CA GLU A 164 -22.10 -25.06 0.98
C GLU A 164 -21.59 -25.19 -0.46
N TYR A 165 -20.78 -24.23 -0.95
CA TYR A 165 -20.16 -24.24 -2.30
C TYR A 165 -19.38 -25.54 -2.61
N PHE A 166 -18.85 -26.21 -1.58
CA PHE A 166 -18.03 -27.42 -1.72
C PHE A 166 -18.79 -28.74 -1.45
N LYS A 167 -20.10 -28.72 -1.15
CA LYS A 167 -20.92 -29.94 -0.96
C LYS A 167 -21.53 -30.45 -2.27
N GLY A 168 -21.85 -29.53 -3.19
CA GLY A 168 -22.07 -29.79 -4.61
C GLY A 168 -23.51 -30.11 -5.04
N GLY A 169 -24.00 -29.38 -6.05
CA GLY A 169 -25.23 -29.67 -6.79
C GLY A 169 -26.46 -28.91 -6.30
N GLN A 170 -26.63 -27.66 -6.79
CA GLN A 170 -27.54 -26.64 -6.21
C GLN A 170 -27.06 -26.14 -4.84
N ARG A 171 -27.34 -24.91 -4.38
CA ARG A 171 -27.56 -23.60 -5.05
C ARG A 171 -26.95 -22.50 -4.16
N ALA A 172 -26.56 -21.35 -4.71
CA ALA A 172 -26.27 -20.16 -3.90
C ALA A 172 -27.50 -19.69 -3.08
N MET A 173 -28.70 -19.96 -3.61
CA MET A 173 -30.00 -19.78 -2.96
C MET A 173 -30.08 -20.50 -1.61
N GLU A 174 -29.63 -21.77 -1.52
CA GLU A 174 -29.69 -22.56 -0.28
C GLU A 174 -28.75 -22.02 0.80
N ALA A 175 -27.57 -21.51 0.42
CA ALA A 175 -26.67 -20.82 1.35
C ALA A 175 -27.29 -19.51 1.87
N SER A 176 -28.03 -18.78 1.02
CA SER A 176 -28.74 -17.54 1.38
C SER A 176 -29.94 -17.80 2.28
N GLU A 177 -30.81 -18.76 1.93
CA GLU A 177 -31.97 -19.15 2.74
C GLU A 177 -31.56 -19.60 4.14
N LYS A 178 -30.49 -20.39 4.21
CA LYS A 178 -29.88 -20.88 5.45
C LYS A 178 -29.30 -19.74 6.30
N GLU A 179 -28.64 -18.78 5.68
CA GLU A 179 -28.15 -17.58 6.37
C GLU A 179 -29.30 -16.69 6.86
N ASP A 180 -30.33 -16.47 6.04
CA ASP A 180 -31.54 -15.71 6.40
C ASP A 180 -32.31 -16.31 7.58
N ALA A 181 -32.29 -17.65 7.69
CA ALA A 181 -32.79 -18.39 8.84
C ALA A 181 -31.94 -18.11 10.08
N MET A 182 -30.61 -18.25 10.02
CA MET A 182 -29.71 -17.92 11.13
C MET A 182 -29.89 -16.47 11.61
N LEU A 183 -29.95 -15.49 10.71
CA LEU A 183 -30.21 -14.08 11.03
C LEU A 183 -31.55 -13.90 11.78
N SER A 184 -32.59 -14.65 11.39
CA SER A 184 -33.88 -14.63 12.07
C SER A 184 -33.82 -15.18 13.51
N GLN A 185 -32.94 -16.15 13.79
CA GLN A 185 -32.76 -16.69 15.16
C GLN A 185 -31.83 -15.83 16.04
N VAL A 186 -30.97 -15.00 15.45
CA VAL A 186 -30.12 -14.06 16.19
C VAL A 186 -30.83 -12.72 16.50
N HIS A 187 -31.84 -12.34 15.72
CA HIS A 187 -32.60 -11.09 15.90
C HIS A 187 -33.04 -10.84 17.35
N ASN A 188 -32.78 -9.64 17.90
CA ASN A 188 -33.06 -9.25 19.28
C ASN A 188 -32.41 -10.08 20.42
N ALA A 189 -31.55 -11.07 20.11
CA ALA A 189 -30.68 -11.68 21.12
C ALA A 189 -29.80 -10.60 21.76
N LYS A 190 -29.47 -10.74 23.05
CA LYS A 190 -28.67 -9.74 23.78
C LYS A 190 -27.28 -9.58 23.18
N ALA A 191 -26.64 -10.70 22.84
CA ALA A 191 -25.33 -10.71 22.20
C ALA A 191 -25.21 -11.88 21.22
N ALA A 192 -24.55 -11.64 20.10
CA ALA A 192 -24.01 -12.69 19.24
C ALA A 192 -22.48 -12.73 19.35
N PHE A 193 -21.91 -13.93 19.49
CA PHE A 193 -20.46 -14.14 19.56
C PHE A 193 -19.97 -14.85 18.30
N SER A 194 -19.17 -14.18 17.48
CA SER A 194 -18.55 -14.80 16.30
C SER A 194 -17.18 -15.37 16.63
N VAL A 195 -16.97 -16.66 16.33
CA VAL A 195 -15.71 -17.37 16.62
C VAL A 195 -14.60 -16.93 15.65
N GLY A 196 -13.89 -15.87 16.03
CA GLY A 196 -12.78 -15.27 15.30
C GLY A 196 -13.15 -14.29 14.17
N HIS A 197 -12.13 -13.58 13.69
CA HIS A 197 -12.25 -12.44 12.77
C HIS A 197 -13.01 -12.72 11.46
N ARG A 198 -12.83 -13.90 10.86
CA ARG A 198 -13.46 -14.24 9.57
C ARG A 198 -14.98 -14.26 9.70
N ILE A 199 -15.48 -14.96 10.72
CA ILE A 199 -16.91 -15.04 11.03
C ILE A 199 -17.45 -13.67 11.45
N PHE A 200 -16.70 -12.95 12.28
CA PHE A 200 -17.10 -11.62 12.75
C PHE A 200 -17.23 -10.61 11.60
N LYS A 201 -16.26 -10.50 10.68
CA LYS A 201 -16.32 -9.56 9.55
C LYS A 201 -17.48 -9.89 8.60
N HIS A 202 -17.77 -11.17 8.40
CA HIS A 202 -18.91 -11.63 7.62
C HIS A 202 -20.25 -11.17 8.22
N PHE A 203 -20.53 -11.57 9.46
CA PHE A 203 -21.81 -11.26 10.10
C PHE A 203 -21.96 -9.79 10.51
N LYS A 204 -20.87 -9.04 10.75
CA LYS A 204 -20.92 -7.58 10.98
C LYS A 204 -21.53 -6.82 9.80
N ASN A 205 -21.42 -7.35 8.58
CA ASN A 205 -22.07 -6.77 7.40
C ASN A 205 -23.52 -7.23 7.22
N LYS A 206 -23.87 -8.45 7.65
CA LYS A 206 -25.23 -9.00 7.55
C LYS A 206 -26.17 -8.47 8.64
N TYR A 207 -25.68 -8.25 9.86
CA TYR A 207 -26.42 -7.63 10.98
C TYR A 207 -26.68 -6.11 10.82
N ARG A 208 -26.56 -5.55 9.62
CA ARG A 208 -26.83 -4.11 9.38
C ARG A 208 -28.33 -3.80 9.23
N GLY A 209 -29.14 -4.76 8.76
CA GLY A 209 -30.60 -4.64 8.62
C GLY A 209 -31.39 -4.86 9.93
N ASP A 210 -32.68 -5.20 9.80
CA ASP A 210 -33.59 -5.38 10.94
C ASP A 210 -33.26 -6.64 11.78
N LYS A 211 -32.91 -7.76 11.12
CA LYS A 211 -32.60 -9.04 11.76
C LYS A 211 -31.21 -9.05 12.41
N LYS A 212 -31.04 -8.35 13.54
CA LYS A 212 -29.74 -8.23 14.24
C LYS A 212 -29.83 -8.45 15.76
N PRO A 213 -28.75 -8.88 16.42
CA PRO A 213 -28.66 -8.89 17.89
C PRO A 213 -28.53 -7.45 18.41
N ARG A 214 -28.65 -7.26 19.73
CA ARG A 214 -28.40 -5.97 20.39
C ARG A 214 -26.90 -5.61 20.43
N ASP A 215 -26.05 -6.63 20.53
CA ASP A 215 -24.59 -6.52 20.51
C ASP A 215 -23.98 -7.67 19.68
N HIS A 216 -22.83 -7.42 19.06
CA HIS A 216 -22.08 -8.38 18.25
C HIS A 216 -20.60 -8.30 18.62
N GLN A 217 -20.09 -9.37 19.23
CA GLN A 217 -18.77 -9.43 19.85
C GLN A 217 -17.90 -10.54 19.24
N LEU A 218 -16.59 -10.45 19.47
CA LEU A 218 -15.61 -11.45 19.05
C LEU A 218 -15.46 -12.52 20.13
N PHE A 219 -15.37 -13.79 19.73
CA PHE A 219 -14.92 -14.86 20.61
C PHE A 219 -13.65 -15.51 20.07
N PHE A 220 -12.58 -15.50 20.86
CA PHE A 220 -11.36 -16.25 20.54
C PHE A 220 -11.29 -17.51 21.41
N PRO A 221 -11.37 -18.70 20.80
CA PRO A 221 -11.34 -19.95 21.55
C PRO A 221 -9.97 -20.16 22.18
N ARG A 222 -9.95 -20.70 23.39
CA ARG A 222 -8.71 -21.03 24.11
C ARG A 222 -8.27 -22.45 23.73
N PRO A 223 -6.96 -22.73 23.56
CA PRO A 223 -6.53 -24.11 23.31
C PRO A 223 -6.91 -25.02 24.49
N SER A 224 -7.48 -26.20 24.21
CA SER A 224 -7.86 -27.14 25.26
C SER A 224 -6.63 -27.59 26.07
N LYS A 225 -6.76 -27.64 27.40
CA LYS A 225 -5.71 -28.05 28.35
C LYS A 225 -5.09 -29.39 28.00
N VAL A 226 -5.88 -30.29 27.39
CA VAL A 226 -5.47 -31.59 26.87
C VAL A 226 -4.29 -31.49 25.89
N PHE A 227 -4.12 -30.34 25.22
CA PHE A 227 -3.00 -29.99 24.35
C PHE A 227 -2.00 -29.02 25.03
N GLU A 228 -2.46 -28.05 25.83
CA GLU A 228 -1.57 -27.14 26.59
C GLU A 228 -0.59 -27.94 27.49
N GLU A 229 -1.06 -29.02 28.12
CA GLU A 229 -0.28 -29.88 29.03
C GLU A 229 0.65 -30.87 28.30
N VAL A 230 0.61 -30.94 26.96
CA VAL A 230 1.48 -31.85 26.19
C VAL A 230 2.90 -31.29 26.12
N ASN A 231 3.85 -32.03 26.65
CA ASN A 231 5.27 -31.81 26.41
C ASN A 231 5.77 -32.86 25.40
N ILE A 232 6.13 -32.42 24.20
CA ILE A 232 6.72 -33.27 23.15
C ILE A 232 8.21 -32.97 23.11
N GLN A 233 9.02 -34.03 23.15
CA GLN A 233 10.43 -33.98 22.83
C GLN A 233 10.59 -34.49 21.39
N PRO A 234 11.36 -33.81 20.52
CA PRO A 234 11.72 -34.38 19.23
C PRO A 234 12.49 -35.69 19.47
N ASP A 235 12.03 -36.78 18.86
CA ASP A 235 12.66 -38.09 19.04
C ASP A 235 13.95 -38.18 18.22
N SER A 236 15.03 -38.67 18.83
CA SER A 236 16.39 -38.44 18.35
C SER A 236 16.87 -39.49 17.33
N GLY A 237 16.13 -39.63 16.22
CA GLY A 237 16.59 -40.29 15.00
C GLY A 237 15.97 -41.65 14.65
N GLU A 238 16.25 -42.11 13.43
CA GLU A 238 15.96 -43.44 12.87
C GLU A 238 14.50 -43.94 12.98
N GLY A 239 13.54 -43.04 12.73
CA GLY A 239 12.11 -43.34 12.60
C GLY A 239 11.53 -43.08 11.21
N GLU A 240 10.34 -43.63 10.96
CA GLU A 240 9.50 -43.29 9.80
C GLU A 240 8.79 -41.95 10.04
N LEU A 241 8.92 -40.99 9.11
CA LEU A 241 8.34 -39.66 9.25
C LEU A 241 6.81 -39.73 9.19
N VAL A 242 6.13 -39.24 10.22
CA VAL A 242 4.66 -39.30 10.31
C VAL A 242 4.03 -37.93 10.02
N VAL A 243 3.25 -37.87 8.95
CA VAL A 243 2.41 -36.70 8.60
C VAL A 243 0.97 -36.97 9.00
N LEU A 244 0.34 -36.04 9.70
CA LEU A 244 -1.01 -36.18 10.25
C LEU A 244 -1.94 -35.08 9.72
N SER A 245 -2.89 -35.43 8.86
CA SER A 245 -3.98 -34.53 8.44
C SER A 245 -5.21 -34.77 9.33
N ILE A 246 -5.83 -33.69 9.81
CA ILE A 246 -6.98 -33.78 10.73
C ILE A 246 -8.10 -32.84 10.27
N GLY A 247 -9.31 -33.38 10.14
CA GLY A 247 -10.46 -32.67 9.59
C GLY A 247 -11.62 -33.63 9.32
N ARG A 248 -12.85 -33.21 9.64
CA ARG A 248 -14.05 -34.06 9.44
C ARG A 248 -14.46 -34.07 7.98
N VAL A 249 -14.55 -35.28 7.43
CA VAL A 249 -14.98 -35.53 6.06
C VAL A 249 -16.31 -36.29 6.10
N LYS A 250 -17.37 -35.64 5.64
CA LYS A 250 -18.66 -36.24 5.28
C LYS A 250 -18.98 -35.81 3.85
N ASN A 251 -18.58 -36.61 2.85
CA ASN A 251 -18.67 -36.25 1.42
C ASN A 251 -18.02 -34.88 1.07
N ALA A 252 -16.93 -34.52 1.77
CA ALA A 252 -16.35 -33.17 1.77
C ALA A 252 -14.81 -33.19 1.64
N GLU A 253 -14.26 -34.24 1.00
CA GLU A 253 -12.82 -34.46 0.78
C GLU A 253 -12.12 -33.25 0.15
N ASN A 254 -12.81 -32.56 -0.76
CA ASN A 254 -12.31 -31.37 -1.46
C ASN A 254 -12.33 -30.12 -0.56
N LEU A 255 -13.36 -29.92 0.27
CA LEU A 255 -13.46 -28.80 1.22
C LEU A 255 -12.32 -28.86 2.25
N LYS A 256 -12.07 -30.04 2.81
CA LYS A 256 -10.99 -30.26 3.79
C LYS A 256 -9.62 -30.52 3.14
N GLY A 257 -9.48 -30.30 1.83
CA GLY A 257 -8.19 -30.28 1.13
C GLY A 257 -7.42 -31.61 1.15
N TYR A 258 -8.07 -32.74 1.41
CA TYR A 258 -7.39 -34.04 1.48
C TYR A 258 -6.98 -34.52 0.07
N ASN A 259 -7.73 -34.17 -0.97
CA ASN A 259 -7.34 -34.35 -2.37
C ASN A 259 -6.07 -33.56 -2.74
N LEU A 260 -5.93 -32.34 -2.23
CA LEU A 260 -4.79 -31.45 -2.41
C LEU A 260 -3.54 -32.02 -1.70
N ILE A 261 -3.69 -32.47 -0.44
CA ILE A 261 -2.58 -33.07 0.31
C ILE A 261 -2.17 -34.44 -0.23
N ALA A 262 -3.09 -35.22 -0.82
CA ALA A 262 -2.70 -36.42 -1.56
C ALA A 262 -1.71 -36.07 -2.68
N ARG A 263 -2.00 -35.07 -3.52
CA ARG A 263 -1.04 -34.61 -4.56
C ARG A 263 0.27 -34.11 -3.96
N ALA A 264 0.20 -33.27 -2.92
CA ALA A 264 1.39 -32.72 -2.28
C ALA A 264 2.30 -33.81 -1.68
N ILE A 265 1.72 -34.80 -0.98
CA ILE A 265 2.47 -35.93 -0.43
C ILE A 265 2.98 -36.85 -1.54
N GLY A 266 2.26 -37.01 -2.65
CA GLY A 266 2.74 -37.70 -3.86
C GLY A 266 3.97 -37.06 -4.49
N ILE A 267 4.11 -35.73 -4.39
CA ILE A 267 5.33 -35.00 -4.77
C ILE A 267 6.44 -35.24 -3.73
N VAL A 268 6.17 -35.01 -2.44
CA VAL A 268 7.14 -35.19 -1.34
C VAL A 268 7.70 -36.62 -1.28
N ARG A 269 6.88 -37.62 -1.58
CA ARG A 269 7.27 -39.05 -1.58
C ARG A 269 8.41 -39.37 -2.54
N LYS A 270 8.63 -38.54 -3.58
CA LYS A 270 9.76 -38.66 -4.51
C LYS A 270 11.12 -38.25 -3.90
N TYR A 271 11.10 -37.62 -2.72
CA TYR A 271 12.27 -37.11 -2.01
C TYR A 271 12.47 -37.74 -0.63
N LEU A 272 11.42 -38.32 -0.02
CA LEU A 272 11.46 -38.94 1.32
C LEU A 272 11.01 -40.41 1.28
N GLU A 273 11.99 -41.32 1.32
CA GLU A 273 11.79 -42.78 1.19
C GLU A 273 11.15 -43.46 2.42
N SER A 274 11.10 -42.79 3.58
CA SER A 274 10.44 -43.27 4.80
C SER A 274 9.42 -42.25 5.31
N LEU A 275 8.16 -42.40 4.92
CA LEU A 275 7.08 -41.44 5.14
C LEU A 275 5.73 -42.16 5.26
N ARG A 276 5.03 -41.99 6.40
CA ARG A 276 3.65 -42.46 6.60
C ARG A 276 2.69 -41.29 6.75
N TRP A 277 1.62 -41.32 5.96
CA TRP A 277 0.51 -40.37 6.08
C TRP A 277 -0.65 -40.98 6.87
N ILE A 278 -1.14 -40.24 7.86
CA ILE A 278 -2.35 -40.55 8.63
C ILE A 278 -3.38 -39.45 8.35
N THR A 279 -4.63 -39.83 8.05
CA THR A 279 -5.76 -38.90 7.92
C THR A 279 -6.82 -39.22 8.97
N ARG A 280 -7.10 -38.29 9.88
CA ARG A 280 -8.13 -38.45 10.92
C ARG A 280 -9.36 -37.62 10.61
N GLY A 281 -10.54 -38.25 10.71
CA GLY A 281 -11.84 -37.59 10.57
C GLY A 281 -12.71 -38.04 9.39
N ILE A 282 -12.28 -39.06 8.64
CA ILE A 282 -13.11 -39.75 7.64
C ILE A 282 -14.00 -40.76 8.36
N SER A 283 -15.31 -40.74 8.14
CA SER A 283 -16.26 -41.69 8.75
C SER A 283 -16.06 -43.11 8.19
N LYS A 284 -16.42 -44.15 8.96
CA LYS A 284 -16.13 -45.55 8.58
C LYS A 284 -16.89 -45.98 7.31
N ASP A 285 -18.10 -45.47 7.18
CA ASP A 285 -18.98 -45.51 6.01
C ASP A 285 -18.38 -44.84 4.76
N ALA A 286 -17.55 -43.81 4.91
CA ALA A 286 -16.92 -43.11 3.79
C ALA A 286 -15.58 -43.72 3.35
N TRP A 287 -14.98 -44.63 4.14
CA TRP A 287 -13.59 -45.09 3.97
C TRP A 287 -13.24 -45.55 2.55
N GLU A 288 -14.05 -46.37 1.90
CA GLU A 288 -13.76 -46.89 0.55
C GLU A 288 -13.75 -45.77 -0.51
N LYS A 289 -14.76 -44.89 -0.47
CA LYS A 289 -14.88 -43.72 -1.34
C LYS A 289 -13.72 -42.77 -1.14
N SER A 290 -13.41 -42.41 0.11
CA SER A 290 -12.31 -41.51 0.42
C SER A 290 -10.97 -42.13 0.04
N MET A 291 -10.71 -43.42 0.35
CA MET A 291 -9.47 -44.11 -0.04
C MET A 291 -9.23 -44.01 -1.55
N LYS A 292 -10.25 -44.32 -2.37
CA LYS A 292 -10.17 -44.25 -3.83
C LYS A 292 -9.85 -42.83 -4.33
N ILE A 293 -10.40 -41.79 -3.70
CA ILE A 293 -10.09 -40.38 -4.03
C ILE A 293 -8.64 -40.03 -3.67
N LEU A 294 -8.15 -40.49 -2.52
CA LEU A 294 -6.80 -40.18 -2.04
C LEU A 294 -5.73 -40.92 -2.85
N GLU A 295 -5.88 -42.22 -3.09
CA GLU A 295 -4.94 -43.01 -3.91
C GLU A 295 -4.84 -42.47 -5.34
N ALA A 296 -5.97 -42.09 -5.96
CA ALA A 296 -6.00 -41.49 -7.29
C ALA A 296 -5.30 -40.12 -7.38
N ASN A 297 -5.27 -39.34 -6.29
CA ASN A 297 -4.54 -38.06 -6.25
C ASN A 297 -3.09 -38.22 -5.74
N LEU A 298 -2.76 -39.30 -5.04
CA LEU A 298 -1.41 -39.55 -4.50
C LEU A 298 -0.41 -39.91 -5.62
N ASN A 299 -0.87 -40.57 -6.68
CA ASN A 299 -0.07 -40.95 -7.86
C ASN A 299 1.26 -41.64 -7.49
N SER A 300 1.21 -42.53 -6.48
CA SER A 300 2.31 -43.34 -5.97
C SER A 300 1.77 -44.73 -5.66
N GLY A 301 2.43 -45.78 -6.15
CA GLY A 301 1.93 -47.16 -6.00
C GLY A 301 2.14 -47.75 -4.59
N ASP A 302 3.18 -47.28 -3.88
CA ASP A 302 3.71 -47.95 -2.69
C ASP A 302 3.29 -47.30 -1.38
N LEU A 303 2.92 -46.01 -1.40
CA LEU A 303 2.41 -45.29 -0.23
C LEU A 303 0.88 -45.37 -0.18
N LYS A 304 0.31 -45.65 0.99
CA LYS A 304 -1.14 -45.63 1.22
C LYS A 304 -1.49 -44.85 2.51
N PRO A 305 -2.53 -44.00 2.51
CA PRO A 305 -2.91 -43.24 3.70
C PRO A 305 -3.58 -44.13 4.77
N THR A 306 -3.16 -43.98 6.03
CA THR A 306 -3.82 -44.62 7.17
C THR A 306 -5.06 -43.82 7.56
N LEU A 307 -6.24 -44.29 7.17
CA LEU A 307 -7.50 -43.61 7.48
C LEU A 307 -7.94 -43.91 8.93
N ARG A 308 -8.33 -42.88 9.68
CA ARG A 308 -8.85 -42.99 11.05
C ARG A 308 -10.17 -42.23 11.21
N PRO A 309 -11.14 -42.76 11.99
CA PRO A 309 -12.37 -42.04 12.28
C PRO A 309 -12.07 -40.77 13.10
N TYR A 310 -13.01 -39.83 13.11
CA TYR A 310 -12.97 -38.79 14.13
C TYR A 310 -13.02 -39.43 15.53
N GLY A 311 -12.33 -38.82 16.50
CA GLY A 311 -12.18 -39.34 17.85
C GLY A 311 -12.12 -38.21 18.86
N THR A 312 -11.94 -38.53 20.14
CA THR A 312 -11.93 -37.53 21.22
C THR A 312 -10.69 -36.64 21.16
N GLN A 313 -10.63 -35.59 22.00
CA GLN A 313 -9.39 -34.80 22.15
C GLN A 313 -8.21 -35.66 22.62
N GLU A 314 -8.43 -36.72 23.40
CA GLU A 314 -7.39 -37.68 23.78
C GLU A 314 -6.90 -38.49 22.58
N ASP A 315 -7.80 -38.97 21.70
CA ASP A 315 -7.42 -39.65 20.46
C ASP A 315 -6.59 -38.73 19.55
N ILE A 316 -7.07 -37.49 19.36
CA ILE A 316 -6.40 -36.48 18.53
C ILE A 316 -5.02 -36.15 19.11
N ARG A 317 -4.91 -35.94 20.43
CA ARG A 317 -3.65 -35.75 21.15
C ARG A 317 -2.71 -36.94 21.03
N ASN A 318 -3.23 -38.17 21.10
CA ASN A 318 -2.42 -39.38 21.02
C ASN A 318 -1.85 -39.58 19.60
N ASP A 319 -2.64 -39.28 18.55
CA ASP A 319 -2.15 -39.24 17.16
C ASP A 319 -1.11 -38.12 16.99
N MET A 320 -1.41 -36.92 17.48
CA MET A 320 -0.54 -35.73 17.46
C MET A 320 0.83 -36.00 18.12
N LYS A 321 0.87 -36.73 19.24
CA LYS A 321 2.12 -37.17 19.89
C LYS A 321 3.00 -38.09 19.02
N THR A 322 2.45 -38.69 17.96
CA THR A 322 3.21 -39.52 17.01
C THR A 322 3.52 -38.80 15.70
N ALA A 323 3.03 -37.57 15.52
CA ALA A 323 3.18 -36.80 14.29
C ALA A 323 4.46 -35.96 14.32
N HIS A 324 5.19 -35.98 13.21
CA HIS A 324 6.30 -35.06 12.94
C HIS A 324 5.80 -33.75 12.32
N LEU A 325 4.62 -33.78 11.68
CA LEU A 325 3.98 -32.63 11.05
C LEU A 325 2.46 -32.80 11.03
N VAL A 326 1.73 -31.79 11.50
CA VAL A 326 0.26 -31.70 11.40
C VAL A 326 -0.13 -30.80 10.22
N LEU A 327 -1.12 -31.21 9.43
CA LEU A 327 -1.64 -30.46 8.30
C LEU A 327 -3.12 -30.10 8.49
N MET A 328 -3.45 -28.81 8.34
CA MET A 328 -4.83 -28.31 8.26
C MET A 328 -5.05 -27.60 6.89
N PRO A 329 -5.26 -28.37 5.80
CA PRO A 329 -5.22 -27.88 4.43
C PRO A 329 -6.58 -27.44 3.87
N SER A 330 -7.55 -27.16 4.74
CA SER A 330 -8.92 -26.80 4.38
C SER A 330 -8.96 -25.64 3.39
N ARG A 331 -9.69 -25.80 2.27
CA ARG A 331 -9.89 -24.75 1.26
C ARG A 331 -10.78 -23.62 1.78
N SER A 332 -11.63 -23.90 2.76
CA SER A 332 -12.24 -22.90 3.63
C SER A 332 -12.45 -23.46 5.04
N GLU A 333 -12.16 -22.66 6.06
CA GLU A 333 -12.28 -23.01 7.47
C GLU A 333 -12.70 -21.77 8.30
N PRO A 334 -13.89 -21.75 8.95
CA PRO A 334 -14.37 -20.58 9.67
C PRO A 334 -13.41 -20.10 10.78
N PHE A 335 -12.79 -21.05 11.50
CA PHE A 335 -11.70 -20.79 12.44
C PHE A 335 -10.52 -21.73 12.24
N GLY A 336 -10.64 -23.00 12.65
CA GLY A 336 -9.57 -24.01 12.52
C GLY A 336 -8.94 -24.45 13.86
N LEU A 337 -9.78 -24.88 14.81
CA LEU A 337 -9.35 -25.32 16.16
C LEU A 337 -8.22 -26.36 16.15
N VAL A 338 -8.23 -27.29 15.19
CA VAL A 338 -7.19 -28.31 14.99
C VAL A 338 -5.78 -27.71 14.86
N GLY A 339 -5.62 -26.63 14.09
CA GLY A 339 -4.33 -25.96 13.94
C GLY A 339 -3.89 -25.27 15.23
N LEU A 340 -4.86 -24.78 16.02
CA LEU A 340 -4.61 -24.16 17.32
C LEU A 340 -4.19 -25.20 18.37
N GLU A 341 -4.88 -26.34 18.41
CA GLU A 341 -4.53 -27.50 19.25
C GLU A 341 -3.12 -28.01 18.92
N ALA A 342 -2.72 -28.05 17.63
CA ALA A 342 -1.37 -28.45 17.21
C ALA A 342 -0.27 -27.47 17.67
N ILE A 343 -0.49 -26.15 17.55
CA ILE A 343 0.46 -25.15 18.07
C ILE A 343 0.53 -25.24 19.60
N ALA A 344 -0.61 -25.36 20.28
CA ALA A 344 -0.65 -25.50 21.74
C ALA A 344 -0.03 -26.81 22.24
N ALA A 345 0.00 -27.88 21.43
CA ALA A 345 0.74 -29.10 21.71
C ALA A 345 2.27 -28.99 21.47
N GLY A 346 2.72 -27.97 20.73
CA GLY A 346 4.13 -27.77 20.38
C GLY A 346 4.59 -28.60 19.18
N ILE A 347 3.70 -28.88 18.23
CA ILE A 347 3.98 -29.71 17.05
C ILE A 347 4.18 -28.82 15.82
N PRO A 348 5.12 -29.16 14.91
CA PRO A 348 5.17 -28.54 13.60
C PRO A 348 3.81 -28.62 12.90
N VAL A 349 3.28 -27.48 12.48
CA VAL A 349 1.99 -27.40 11.78
C VAL A 349 2.14 -26.62 10.48
N LEU A 350 1.33 -26.96 9.49
CA LEU A 350 1.05 -26.13 8.33
C LEU A 350 -0.46 -25.94 8.19
N ILE A 351 -0.89 -24.69 8.07
CA ILE A 351 -2.31 -24.29 8.00
C ILE A 351 -2.62 -23.53 6.70
N SER A 352 -3.80 -23.77 6.13
CA SER A 352 -4.31 -23.00 4.99
C SER A 352 -4.48 -21.52 5.34
N ASP A 353 -4.12 -20.62 4.42
CA ASP A 353 -4.37 -19.19 4.53
C ASP A 353 -5.87 -18.82 4.54
N LYS A 354 -6.74 -19.76 4.11
CA LYS A 354 -8.21 -19.67 4.11
C LYS A 354 -8.84 -20.12 5.44
N SER A 355 -8.19 -19.80 6.55
CA SER A 355 -8.64 -20.15 7.90
C SER A 355 -8.67 -18.94 8.84
N GLY A 356 -9.70 -18.83 9.68
CA GLY A 356 -9.78 -17.77 10.70
C GLY A 356 -8.62 -17.78 11.71
N LEU A 357 -8.01 -18.95 11.94
CA LEU A 357 -6.76 -19.11 12.67
C LEU A 357 -5.56 -18.45 11.97
N ALA A 358 -5.44 -18.62 10.65
CA ALA A 358 -4.40 -17.93 9.88
C ALA A 358 -4.57 -16.40 9.96
N ASP A 359 -5.80 -15.90 9.92
CA ASP A 359 -6.09 -14.47 10.09
C ASP A 359 -5.79 -13.96 11.52
N MET A 360 -6.09 -14.77 12.54
CA MET A 360 -5.70 -14.49 13.94
C MET A 360 -4.17 -14.43 14.08
N ILE A 361 -3.44 -15.38 13.50
CA ILE A 361 -1.96 -15.43 13.53
C ILE A 361 -1.36 -14.22 12.81
N LYS A 362 -1.78 -13.93 11.57
CA LYS A 362 -1.32 -12.75 10.79
C LYS A 362 -1.47 -11.47 11.64
N ARG A 363 -2.61 -11.29 12.29
CA ARG A 363 -2.91 -10.13 13.15
C ARG A 363 -2.04 -10.10 14.41
N LEU A 364 -1.97 -11.18 15.18
CA LEU A 364 -1.19 -11.22 16.42
C LEU A 364 0.33 -11.09 16.17
N VAL A 365 0.83 -11.52 15.00
CA VAL A 365 2.20 -11.24 14.55
C VAL A 365 2.38 -9.75 14.22
N ALA A 366 1.44 -9.11 13.52
CA ALA A 366 1.48 -7.67 13.24
C ALA A 366 1.42 -6.82 14.53
N GLU A 367 0.63 -7.25 15.52
CA GLU A 367 0.57 -6.68 16.87
C GLU A 367 1.79 -7.03 17.75
N LYS A 368 2.78 -7.76 17.21
CA LYS A 368 4.01 -8.23 17.90
C LYS A 368 3.74 -9.11 19.14
N LYS A 369 2.54 -9.69 19.25
CA LYS A 369 2.15 -10.63 20.31
C LYS A 369 2.61 -12.06 20.03
N LEU A 370 2.86 -12.42 18.76
CA LEU A 370 3.39 -13.71 18.32
C LEU A 370 4.65 -13.53 17.44
N PRO A 371 5.58 -14.52 17.43
CA PRO A 371 6.81 -14.42 16.66
C PRO A 371 6.57 -14.49 15.14
N PRO A 372 7.31 -13.73 14.32
CA PRO A 372 7.06 -13.63 12.87
C PRO A 372 7.27 -14.95 12.12
N GLY A 373 8.05 -15.88 12.67
CA GLY A 373 8.23 -17.23 12.13
C GLY A 373 6.92 -18.02 12.00
N LEU A 374 5.87 -17.67 12.77
CA LEU A 374 4.58 -18.34 12.71
C LEU A 374 3.84 -18.08 11.38
N ASN A 375 4.08 -16.93 10.72
CA ASN A 375 3.54 -16.68 9.38
C ASN A 375 4.11 -17.66 8.33
N ASN A 376 5.32 -18.19 8.51
CA ASN A 376 5.92 -19.14 7.58
C ASN A 376 5.21 -20.50 7.57
N ARG A 377 4.35 -20.76 8.57
CA ARG A 377 3.50 -21.95 8.74
C ARG A 377 2.13 -21.81 8.09
N ILE A 378 1.80 -20.64 7.56
CA ILE A 378 0.61 -20.40 6.74
C ILE A 378 0.96 -20.71 5.28
N VAL A 379 0.11 -21.49 4.61
CA VAL A 379 0.29 -21.91 3.22
C VAL A 379 -0.86 -21.41 2.36
N GLU A 380 -0.53 -20.64 1.34
CA GLU A 380 -1.47 -20.09 0.37
C GLU A 380 -2.17 -21.23 -0.40
N THR A 381 -3.50 -21.26 -0.32
CA THR A 381 -4.31 -22.39 -0.78
C THR A 381 -5.42 -21.92 -1.72
N SER A 382 -5.39 -22.33 -3.00
CA SER A 382 -6.49 -21.97 -3.91
C SER A 382 -7.78 -22.72 -3.59
N MET A 383 -8.90 -22.01 -3.78
CA MET A 383 -10.26 -22.57 -3.71
C MET A 383 -10.70 -23.22 -5.03
N ARG A 384 -10.00 -22.96 -6.15
CA ARG A 384 -10.36 -23.46 -7.49
C ARG A 384 -9.63 -24.75 -7.81
N ASP A 385 -10.35 -25.74 -8.36
CA ASP A 385 -9.72 -26.99 -8.79
C ASP A 385 -8.75 -26.82 -9.99
N SER A 386 -8.90 -25.75 -10.78
CA SER A 386 -7.96 -25.37 -11.86
C SER A 386 -6.53 -25.13 -11.39
N ASP A 387 -6.36 -24.78 -10.11
CA ASP A 387 -5.08 -24.36 -9.55
C ASP A 387 -4.46 -25.47 -8.67
N MET A 388 -5.04 -26.68 -8.67
CA MET A 388 -4.69 -27.77 -7.76
C MET A 388 -3.21 -28.12 -7.77
N ASP A 389 -2.60 -28.26 -8.93
CA ASP A 389 -1.22 -28.76 -9.02
C ASP A 389 -0.21 -27.72 -8.54
N LYS A 390 -0.36 -26.46 -8.95
CA LYS A 390 0.43 -25.32 -8.40
C LYS A 390 0.24 -25.16 -6.89
N THR A 391 -0.96 -25.43 -6.38
CA THR A 391 -1.24 -25.40 -4.95
C THR A 391 -0.59 -26.60 -4.24
N ALA A 392 -0.61 -27.78 -4.85
CA ALA A 392 0.03 -28.99 -4.34
C ALA A 392 1.55 -28.87 -4.29
N GLU A 393 2.17 -28.21 -5.27
CA GLU A 393 3.58 -27.85 -5.28
C GLU A 393 3.94 -26.93 -4.09
N LYS A 394 3.20 -25.83 -3.88
CA LYS A 394 3.39 -24.93 -2.72
C LYS A 394 3.29 -25.66 -1.37
N TRP A 395 2.34 -26.60 -1.23
CA TRP A 395 2.23 -27.44 -0.04
C TRP A 395 3.35 -28.49 0.05
N ALA A 396 3.77 -29.10 -1.06
CA ALA A 396 4.84 -30.09 -1.10
C ALA A 396 6.19 -29.50 -0.69
N ASP A 397 6.51 -28.29 -1.18
CA ASP A 397 7.70 -27.54 -0.74
C ASP A 397 7.67 -27.32 0.77
N LYS A 398 6.59 -26.75 1.31
CA LYS A 398 6.44 -26.47 2.75
C LYS A 398 6.51 -27.73 3.62
N ILE A 399 5.95 -28.85 3.15
CA ILE A 399 6.02 -30.15 3.82
C ILE A 399 7.46 -30.68 3.81
N ARG A 400 8.12 -30.75 2.64
CA ARG A 400 9.51 -31.18 2.50
C ARG A 400 10.42 -30.35 3.39
N ASP A 401 10.34 -29.02 3.31
CA ASP A 401 11.23 -28.11 4.05
C ASP A 401 11.06 -28.25 5.57
N THR A 402 9.85 -28.58 6.04
CA THR A 402 9.57 -28.81 7.47
C THR A 402 10.00 -30.21 7.94
N LEU A 403 9.97 -31.22 7.05
CA LEU A 403 10.41 -32.58 7.34
C LEU A 403 11.91 -32.82 7.12
N THR A 404 12.62 -31.90 6.44
CA THR A 404 14.07 -32.00 6.19
C THR A 404 14.90 -31.62 7.42
N ASP A 405 14.37 -30.78 8.30
CA ASP A 405 14.98 -30.36 9.57
C ASP A 405 13.91 -30.41 10.67
N THR A 406 13.51 -31.63 11.04
CA THR A 406 12.50 -31.89 12.07
C THR A 406 12.89 -31.30 13.42
N ASP A 407 14.18 -31.35 13.74
CA ASP A 407 14.78 -30.80 14.95
C ASP A 407 14.53 -29.30 15.08
N ARG A 408 14.73 -28.54 14.00
CA ARG A 408 14.36 -27.12 13.96
C ARG A 408 12.86 -26.94 13.96
N ALA A 409 12.11 -27.75 13.22
CA ALA A 409 10.65 -27.64 13.18
C ALA A 409 10.04 -27.78 14.59
N PHE A 410 10.53 -28.71 15.42
CA PHE A 410 10.10 -28.86 16.82
C PHE A 410 10.62 -27.73 17.74
N ARG A 411 11.81 -27.18 17.50
CA ARG A 411 12.29 -25.96 18.20
C ARG A 411 11.38 -24.76 17.90
N ASP A 412 11.14 -24.48 16.62
CA ASP A 412 10.19 -23.46 16.14
C ASP A 412 8.82 -23.66 16.81
N ALA A 413 8.26 -24.87 16.73
CA ALA A 413 6.93 -25.19 17.27
C ALA A 413 6.82 -25.02 18.79
N LYS A 414 7.90 -25.29 19.54
CA LYS A 414 7.94 -25.01 20.98
C LYS A 414 7.96 -23.52 21.29
N GLU A 415 8.76 -22.73 20.57
CA GLU A 415 8.72 -21.26 20.70
C GLU A 415 7.33 -20.72 20.40
N PHE A 416 6.67 -21.25 19.37
CA PHE A 416 5.31 -20.87 18.98
C PHE A 416 4.27 -21.24 20.05
N LYS A 417 4.38 -22.42 20.68
CA LYS A 417 3.57 -22.81 21.84
C LYS A 417 3.73 -21.83 23.01
N ASP A 418 4.97 -21.58 23.41
CA ASP A 418 5.28 -20.74 24.57
C ASP A 418 4.82 -19.29 24.33
N ALA A 419 4.98 -18.76 23.12
CA ALA A 419 4.45 -17.45 22.72
C ALA A 419 2.92 -17.42 22.68
N LEU A 420 2.26 -18.43 22.10
CA LEU A 420 0.80 -18.51 22.00
C LEU A 420 0.16 -18.47 23.40
N LEU A 421 0.61 -19.31 24.32
CA LEU A 421 0.06 -19.38 25.68
C LEU A 421 0.39 -18.13 26.50
N LYS A 422 1.56 -17.52 26.31
CA LYS A 422 1.94 -16.26 26.95
C LYS A 422 1.14 -15.06 26.44
N SER A 423 0.69 -15.08 25.18
CA SER A 423 -0.02 -13.95 24.55
C SER A 423 -1.44 -13.71 25.08
N LYS A 424 -2.06 -14.70 25.75
CA LYS A 424 -3.36 -14.57 26.45
C LYS A 424 -4.51 -14.02 25.58
N TYR A 425 -4.45 -14.20 24.26
CA TYR A 425 -5.32 -13.53 23.28
C TYR A 425 -6.83 -13.77 23.45
N TRP A 426 -7.24 -14.77 24.24
CA TRP A 426 -8.63 -15.11 24.54
C TRP A 426 -9.21 -14.35 25.75
N GLU A 427 -8.37 -13.80 26.65
CA GLU A 427 -8.82 -13.25 27.95
C GLU A 427 -9.72 -12.01 27.80
N ASP A 428 -9.58 -11.27 26.70
CA ASP A 428 -10.47 -10.15 26.36
C ASP A 428 -11.87 -10.65 25.98
N SER A 429 -11.96 -11.65 25.09
CA SER A 429 -13.25 -12.25 24.69
C SER A 429 -13.91 -13.07 25.80
N GLU A 430 -13.15 -13.71 26.69
CA GLU A 430 -13.70 -14.36 27.88
C GLU A 430 -14.39 -13.34 28.80
N ARG A 431 -13.79 -12.16 28.99
CA ARG A 431 -14.35 -11.08 29.79
C ARG A 431 -15.60 -10.47 29.13
N GLU A 432 -15.56 -10.22 27.84
CA GLU A 432 -16.70 -9.74 27.04
C GLU A 432 -17.90 -10.70 27.14
N PHE A 433 -17.66 -12.01 27.00
CA PHE A 433 -18.69 -13.04 27.19
C PHE A 433 -19.27 -13.07 28.62
N LEU A 434 -18.46 -12.92 29.66
CA LEU A 434 -18.94 -12.86 31.05
C LEU A 434 -19.73 -11.57 31.37
N GLN A 435 -19.43 -10.47 30.68
CA GLN A 435 -20.20 -9.22 30.75
C GLN A 435 -21.54 -9.35 30.01
N ALA A 436 -21.55 -9.96 28.82
CA ALA A 436 -22.79 -10.26 28.09
C ALA A 436 -23.74 -11.18 28.90
N CYS A 437 -23.20 -12.10 29.71
CA CYS A 437 -23.99 -12.91 30.65
C CYS A 437 -24.48 -12.18 31.92
N SER A 438 -24.18 -10.88 32.12
CA SER A 438 -24.48 -10.12 33.36
C SER A 438 -23.76 -10.61 34.64
N ILE A 439 -22.82 -11.55 34.53
CA ILE A 439 -22.21 -12.25 35.68
C ILE A 439 -21.14 -11.40 36.41
N ILE A 440 -20.50 -10.49 35.66
CA ILE A 440 -19.49 -9.56 36.16
C ILE A 440 -19.98 -8.14 35.91
N GLU A 441 -20.52 -7.50 36.96
CA GLU A 441 -20.53 -6.04 37.02
C GLU A 441 -19.08 -5.55 37.07
N ILE A 442 -18.73 -4.61 36.19
CA ILE A 442 -17.47 -3.86 36.30
C ILE A 442 -17.62 -2.93 37.49
N THR A 443 -16.98 -3.22 38.62
CA THR A 443 -16.97 -2.26 39.72
C THR A 443 -15.98 -1.14 39.40
N LEU A 444 -16.21 0.07 39.91
CA LEU A 444 -15.23 1.16 39.80
C LEU A 444 -13.84 0.74 40.30
N LYS A 445 -13.76 -0.16 41.30
CA LYS A 445 -12.50 -0.70 41.80
C LYS A 445 -11.76 -1.60 40.81
N ASP A 446 -12.47 -2.25 39.89
CA ASP A 446 -11.84 -3.04 38.82
C ASP A 446 -11.28 -2.13 37.73
N VAL A 447 -11.96 -1.01 37.44
CA VAL A 447 -11.43 0.07 36.58
C VAL A 447 -10.23 0.75 37.25
N ASP A 448 -10.33 1.12 38.53
CA ASP A 448 -9.23 1.71 39.31
C ASP A 448 -8.02 0.76 39.39
N LYS A 449 -8.25 -0.54 39.56
CA LYS A 449 -7.20 -1.57 39.58
C LYS A 449 -6.57 -1.74 38.20
N ALA A 450 -7.36 -1.82 37.13
CA ALA A 450 -6.84 -1.88 35.77
C ALA A 450 -6.06 -0.60 35.40
N ALA A 451 -6.55 0.57 35.81
CA ALA A 451 -5.86 1.84 35.64
C ALA A 451 -4.57 1.93 36.48
N ALA A 452 -4.54 1.37 37.69
CA ALA A 452 -3.35 1.29 38.52
C ALA A 452 -2.31 0.29 37.96
N GLU A 453 -2.74 -0.86 37.46
CA GLU A 453 -1.87 -1.83 36.79
C GLU A 453 -1.33 -1.29 35.46
N TYR A 454 -2.17 -0.60 34.68
CA TYR A 454 -1.76 0.10 33.46
C TYR A 454 -0.80 1.26 33.77
N LYS A 455 -1.07 2.06 34.80
CA LYS A 455 -0.17 3.13 35.27
C LYS A 455 1.18 2.57 35.73
N ALA A 456 1.19 1.48 36.51
CA ALA A 456 2.43 0.84 36.93
C ALA A 456 3.23 0.27 35.74
N ALA A 457 2.55 -0.29 34.73
CA ALA A 457 3.19 -0.72 33.49
C ALA A 457 3.75 0.45 32.67
N VAL A 458 3.04 1.58 32.62
CA VAL A 458 3.52 2.82 31.99
C VAL A 458 4.72 3.40 32.75
N GLU A 459 4.72 3.39 34.09
CA GLU A 459 5.84 3.85 34.92
C GLU A 459 7.07 2.93 34.78
N ASP A 460 6.90 1.61 34.67
CA ASP A 460 7.97 0.65 34.33
C ASP A 460 8.53 0.86 32.92
N VAL A 461 7.67 1.11 31.93
CA VAL A 461 8.09 1.44 30.55
C VAL A 461 8.82 2.79 30.49
N ILE A 462 8.33 3.83 31.19
CA ILE A 462 9.01 5.12 31.29
C ILE A 462 10.37 4.95 31.97
N SER A 463 10.45 4.18 33.07
CA SER A 463 11.72 3.87 33.76
C SER A 463 12.73 3.19 32.84
N LYS A 464 12.29 2.20 32.05
CA LYS A 464 13.14 1.52 31.05
C LYS A 464 13.57 2.44 29.91
N ILE A 465 12.68 3.30 29.41
CA ILE A 465 13.00 4.30 28.39
C ILE A 465 14.02 5.31 28.95
N SER A 466 13.82 5.85 30.15
CA SER A 466 14.79 6.73 30.82
C SER A 466 16.14 6.04 31.00
N GLN A 467 16.17 4.78 31.41
CA GLN A 467 17.41 4.02 31.58
C GLN A 467 18.12 3.72 30.24
N GLN A 468 17.36 3.51 29.15
CA GLN A 468 17.92 3.42 27.79
C GLN A 468 18.43 4.78 27.30
N VAL A 469 17.73 5.89 27.57
CA VAL A 469 18.18 7.25 27.25
C VAL A 469 19.46 7.59 28.02
N ASP A 470 19.55 7.27 29.31
CA ASP A 470 20.76 7.47 30.11
C ASP A 470 21.94 6.61 29.64
N ASN A 471 21.69 5.44 29.06
CA ASN A 471 22.72 4.60 28.46
C ASN A 471 23.15 5.17 27.09
N LEU A 472 22.21 5.49 26.20
CA LEU A 472 22.46 6.13 24.91
C LEU A 472 23.18 7.47 25.07
N ASP A 473 22.84 8.27 26.09
CA ASP A 473 23.48 9.56 26.35
C ASP A 473 24.83 9.42 27.08
N ARG A 474 25.16 8.23 27.61
CA ARG A 474 26.53 7.84 28.01
C ARG A 474 27.35 7.34 26.83
N GLU A 475 26.79 6.48 25.98
CA GLU A 475 27.41 6.02 24.73
C GLU A 475 27.68 7.18 23.77
N ARG A 476 26.74 8.11 23.62
CA ARG A 476 26.91 9.37 22.87
C ARG A 476 28.02 10.24 23.42
N LYS A 477 28.20 10.31 24.75
CA LYS A 477 29.33 11.04 25.36
C LYS A 477 30.66 10.36 25.09
N ALA A 478 30.74 9.04 25.26
CA ALA A 478 31.95 8.26 24.94
C ALA A 478 32.30 8.33 23.45
N THR A 479 31.31 8.24 22.56
CA THR A 479 31.47 8.45 21.12
C THR A 479 31.93 9.87 20.81
N ALA A 480 31.37 10.90 21.47
CA ALA A 480 31.82 12.29 21.27
C ALA A 480 33.23 12.56 21.82
N GLU A 481 33.69 11.83 22.84
CA GLU A 481 35.07 11.89 23.32
C GLU A 481 36.03 11.14 22.40
N ASN A 482 35.65 9.96 21.91
CA ASN A 482 36.38 9.23 20.87
C ASN A 482 36.48 10.03 19.56
N CYS A 483 35.40 10.67 19.11
CA CYS A 483 35.43 11.55 17.93
C CYS A 483 36.38 12.74 18.14
N LYS A 484 36.39 13.38 19.31
CA LYS A 484 37.36 14.46 19.61
C LYS A 484 38.81 13.96 19.64
N GLN A 485 39.03 12.75 20.13
CA GLN A 485 40.37 12.14 20.14
C GLN A 485 40.81 11.80 18.71
N VAL A 486 39.93 11.25 17.87
CA VAL A 486 40.19 11.01 16.44
C VAL A 486 40.38 12.32 15.68
N GLU A 487 39.56 13.35 15.90
CA GLU A 487 39.75 14.69 15.32
C GLU A 487 41.13 15.27 15.69
N LYS A 488 41.56 15.08 16.94
CA LYS A 488 42.87 15.53 17.43
C LYS A 488 44.02 14.74 16.78
N GLU A 489 43.92 13.42 16.71
CA GLU A 489 44.92 12.54 16.07
C GLU A 489 45.03 12.81 14.56
N VAL A 490 43.89 12.92 13.87
CA VAL A 490 43.82 13.28 12.44
C VAL A 490 44.40 14.67 12.19
N LYS A 491 44.04 15.66 13.02
CA LYS A 491 44.61 17.01 12.92
C LYS A 491 46.12 17.00 13.16
N GLN A 492 46.60 16.30 14.17
CA GLN A 492 48.02 16.20 14.49
C GLN A 492 48.80 15.49 13.36
N HIS A 493 48.20 14.47 12.73
CA HIS A 493 48.76 13.81 11.54
C HIS A 493 48.82 14.76 10.32
N TYR A 494 47.78 15.57 10.09
CA TYR A 494 47.82 16.59 9.03
C TYR A 494 48.85 17.70 9.32
N GLU A 495 49.00 18.14 10.57
CA GLU A 495 50.03 19.12 10.96
C GLU A 495 51.46 18.56 10.77
N GLU A 496 51.69 17.27 11.07
CA GLU A 496 52.95 16.58 10.71
C GLU A 496 53.17 16.44 9.21
N LEU A 497 52.13 16.15 8.43
CA LEU A 497 52.22 15.99 6.98
C LEU A 497 52.52 17.32 6.29
N ILE A 498 51.87 18.40 6.73
CA ILE A 498 52.16 19.77 6.29
C ILE A 498 53.60 20.14 6.64
N SER A 499 54.06 19.87 7.86
CA SER A 499 55.44 20.15 8.29
C SER A 499 56.50 19.42 7.42
N LYS A 500 56.23 18.15 7.06
CA LYS A 500 57.08 17.39 6.12
C LYS A 500 57.10 18.03 4.72
N LEU A 501 55.94 18.36 4.15
CA LEU A 501 55.82 18.99 2.84
C LEU A 501 56.43 20.40 2.80
N GLU A 502 56.32 21.18 3.88
CA GLU A 502 56.99 22.48 4.00
C GLU A 502 58.51 22.33 4.06
N LYS A 503 59.04 21.31 4.76
CA LYS A 503 60.48 21.02 4.80
C LYS A 503 61.01 20.59 3.42
N GLU A 504 60.32 19.67 2.73
CA GLU A 504 60.67 19.25 1.36
C GLU A 504 60.61 20.43 0.37
N LYS A 505 59.62 21.30 0.50
CA LYS A 505 59.50 22.55 -0.27
C LYS A 505 60.69 23.48 -0.02
N GLN A 506 61.13 23.68 1.23
CA GLN A 506 62.31 24.49 1.52
C GLN A 506 63.60 23.86 0.97
N GLU A 507 63.77 22.54 1.06
CA GLU A 507 64.92 21.84 0.47
C GLU A 507 64.96 21.93 -1.07
N MET A 508 63.80 21.88 -1.74
CA MET A 508 63.70 22.16 -3.16
C MET A 508 64.02 23.62 -3.50
N ILE A 509 63.51 24.59 -2.73
CA ILE A 509 63.82 26.02 -2.93
C ILE A 509 65.33 26.27 -2.78
N SER A 510 65.99 25.69 -1.76
CA SER A 510 67.43 25.82 -1.57
C SER A 510 68.23 25.24 -2.74
N LYS A 511 67.87 24.04 -3.23
CA LYS A 511 68.52 23.44 -4.43
C LYS A 511 68.32 24.27 -5.69
N ILE A 512 67.13 24.86 -5.88
CA ILE A 512 66.85 25.75 -7.01
C ILE A 512 67.68 27.05 -6.91
N GLN A 513 67.86 27.59 -5.70
CA GLN A 513 68.72 28.76 -5.48
C GLN A 513 70.20 28.47 -5.71
N GLU A 514 70.67 27.29 -5.30
CA GLU A 514 72.04 26.82 -5.52
C GLU A 514 72.34 26.65 -7.02
N ILE A 515 71.49 25.92 -7.76
CA ILE A 515 71.59 25.76 -9.22
C ILE A 515 71.52 27.12 -9.95
N LYS A 516 70.64 28.03 -9.51
CA LYS A 516 70.53 29.39 -10.10
C LYS A 516 71.82 30.19 -9.89
N LYS A 517 72.43 30.11 -8.71
CA LYS A 517 73.70 30.78 -8.38
C LYS A 517 74.87 30.19 -9.18
N GLU A 518 74.96 28.87 -9.32
CA GLU A 518 75.96 28.23 -10.18
C GLU A 518 75.83 28.69 -11.64
N ARG A 519 74.61 28.80 -12.15
CA ARG A 519 74.35 29.27 -13.53
C ARG A 519 74.63 30.77 -13.72
N GLU A 520 74.37 31.60 -12.70
CA GLU A 520 74.75 33.02 -12.69
C GLU A 520 76.28 33.20 -12.71
N GLU A 521 77.02 32.40 -11.93
CA GLU A 521 78.49 32.40 -11.96
C GLU A 521 79.06 31.87 -13.29
N GLU A 522 78.43 30.86 -13.89
CA GLU A 522 78.81 30.34 -15.22
C GLU A 522 78.62 31.38 -16.32
N LEU A 523 77.43 32.01 -16.39
CA LEU A 523 77.12 33.09 -17.33
C LEU A 523 78.07 34.29 -17.17
N THR A 524 78.42 34.65 -15.93
CA THR A 524 79.36 35.74 -15.65
C THR A 524 80.75 35.45 -16.23
N ARG A 525 81.27 34.23 -16.05
CA ARG A 525 82.58 33.81 -16.61
C ARG A 525 82.56 33.74 -18.14
N GLU A 526 81.46 33.28 -18.72
CA GLU A 526 81.30 33.25 -20.19
C GLU A 526 81.26 34.66 -20.78
N LYS A 527 80.57 35.59 -20.11
CA LYS A 527 80.53 37.02 -20.45
C LYS A 527 81.90 37.70 -20.32
N GLU A 528 82.61 37.56 -19.19
CA GLU A 528 83.97 38.11 -19.01
C GLU A 528 84.95 37.61 -20.09
N LYS A 529 84.85 36.34 -20.48
CA LYS A 529 85.64 35.76 -21.57
C LYS A 529 85.31 36.40 -22.92
N LEU A 530 84.02 36.53 -23.25
CA LEU A 530 83.58 37.14 -24.51
C LEU A 530 83.90 38.63 -24.58
N GLU A 531 83.79 39.38 -23.48
CA GLU A 531 84.21 40.79 -23.41
C GLU A 531 85.73 40.94 -23.58
N THR A 532 86.53 39.98 -23.07
CA THR A 532 87.98 39.93 -23.29
C THR A 532 88.34 39.61 -24.75
N GLU A 533 87.66 38.66 -25.37
CA GLU A 533 87.82 38.34 -26.80
C GLU A 533 87.40 39.54 -27.68
N LEU A 534 86.25 40.17 -27.38
CA LEU A 534 85.76 41.36 -28.06
C LEU A 534 86.76 42.51 -27.97
N LYS A 535 87.31 42.79 -26.78
CA LYS A 535 88.31 43.84 -26.59
C LYS A 535 89.56 43.57 -27.43
N LYS A 536 90.06 42.34 -27.44
CA LYS A 536 91.22 41.96 -28.27
C LYS A 536 90.92 42.13 -29.76
N SER A 537 89.73 41.76 -30.23
CA SER A 537 89.31 41.96 -31.62
C SER A 537 89.17 43.44 -31.99
N LYS A 538 88.76 44.33 -31.07
CA LYS A 538 88.75 45.79 -31.31
C LYS A 538 90.17 46.39 -31.32
N GLU A 539 91.07 45.88 -30.50
CA GLU A 539 92.49 46.27 -30.55
C GLU A 539 93.15 45.82 -31.87
N GLU A 540 92.79 44.64 -32.39
CA GLU A 540 93.21 44.17 -33.72
C GLU A 540 92.55 44.98 -34.86
N GLU A 541 91.28 45.35 -34.75
CA GLU A 541 90.56 46.20 -35.73
C GLU A 541 91.21 47.58 -35.85
N ILE A 542 91.45 48.26 -34.72
CA ILE A 542 92.12 49.56 -34.68
C ILE A 542 93.55 49.46 -35.25
N PHE A 543 94.25 48.36 -34.99
CA PHE A 543 95.57 48.10 -35.59
C PHE A 543 95.48 47.98 -37.11
N PHE A 544 94.53 47.21 -37.66
CA PHE A 544 94.33 47.08 -39.11
C PHE A 544 93.91 48.40 -39.79
N GLU A 545 93.01 49.18 -39.20
CA GLU A 545 92.63 50.49 -39.74
C GLU A 545 93.82 51.46 -39.82
N GLN A 546 94.75 51.41 -38.87
CA GLN A 546 95.97 52.25 -38.86
C GLN A 546 97.00 51.88 -39.95
N ILE A 547 96.89 50.72 -40.61
CA ILE A 547 97.77 50.31 -41.73
C ILE A 547 97.07 50.29 -43.10
N SER A 548 95.76 50.60 -43.14
CA SER A 548 94.90 50.46 -44.32
C SER A 548 95.29 51.34 -45.53
N ASP A 549 96.22 52.29 -45.35
CA ASP A 549 96.76 53.14 -46.43
C ASP A 549 97.56 52.36 -47.50
N ARG A 550 97.85 51.05 -47.31
CA ARG A 550 98.69 50.26 -48.23
C ARG A 550 98.27 48.79 -48.40
N LYS A 551 97.49 48.55 -49.46
CA LYS A 551 97.13 47.29 -50.16
C LYS A 551 95.77 46.67 -49.83
N ASP A 552 95.08 46.30 -50.91
CA ASP A 552 93.78 45.63 -51.02
C ASP A 552 93.65 44.35 -50.17
N ASP A 553 94.76 43.62 -49.97
CA ASP A 553 94.83 42.44 -49.09
C ASP A 553 94.35 42.73 -47.65
N THR A 554 94.47 43.99 -47.18
CA THR A 554 94.09 44.39 -45.83
C THR A 554 92.59 44.69 -45.68
N GLU A 555 91.91 45.18 -46.71
CA GLU A 555 90.45 45.46 -46.64
C GLU A 555 89.65 44.16 -46.48
N ALA A 556 90.07 43.09 -47.16
CA ALA A 556 89.44 41.78 -47.05
C ALA A 556 89.53 41.21 -45.64
N ALA A 557 90.71 41.29 -45.01
CA ALA A 557 90.93 40.86 -43.63
C ALA A 557 90.14 41.72 -42.63
N LEU A 558 90.12 43.06 -42.80
CA LEU A 558 89.36 43.98 -41.96
C LEU A 558 87.85 43.70 -42.03
N ARG A 559 87.33 43.33 -43.21
CA ARG A 559 85.92 42.95 -43.38
C ARG A 559 85.58 41.64 -42.66
N GLU A 560 86.39 40.60 -42.79
CA GLU A 560 86.19 39.34 -42.07
C GLU A 560 86.30 39.54 -40.55
N LEU A 561 87.17 40.45 -40.09
CA LEU A 561 87.28 40.83 -38.68
C LEU A 561 86.01 41.54 -38.18
N LYS A 562 85.47 42.50 -38.96
CA LYS A 562 84.23 43.23 -38.64
C LYS A 562 83.00 42.33 -38.58
N GLU A 563 82.87 41.38 -39.50
CA GLU A 563 81.78 40.39 -39.47
C GLU A 563 81.89 39.44 -38.25
N LYS A 564 83.10 39.08 -37.81
CA LYS A 564 83.31 38.33 -36.55
C LYS A 564 83.03 39.17 -35.31
N LEU A 565 83.41 40.45 -35.32
CA LEU A 565 83.18 41.38 -34.21
C LEU A 565 81.68 41.52 -33.94
N GLN A 566 80.89 41.78 -34.97
CA GLN A 566 79.43 41.91 -34.89
C GLN A 566 78.77 40.63 -34.33
N GLN A 567 79.27 39.44 -34.69
CA GLN A 567 78.80 38.16 -34.13
C GLN A 567 79.17 37.93 -32.66
N VAL A 568 80.21 38.60 -32.14
CA VAL A 568 80.54 38.58 -30.70
C VAL A 568 79.68 39.59 -29.95
N GLU A 569 79.47 40.79 -30.49
CA GLU A 569 78.62 41.82 -29.88
C GLU A 569 77.16 41.33 -29.72
N GLU A 570 76.57 40.72 -30.76
CA GLU A 570 75.23 40.11 -30.65
C GLU A 570 75.14 39.04 -29.54
N LYS A 571 76.22 38.28 -29.29
CA LYS A 571 76.23 37.25 -28.24
C LYS A 571 76.31 37.86 -26.85
N VAL A 572 77.16 38.87 -26.67
CA VAL A 572 77.26 39.62 -25.40
C VAL A 572 75.94 40.31 -25.07
N GLU A 573 75.27 40.92 -26.06
CA GLU A 573 73.96 41.54 -25.87
C GLU A 573 72.89 40.51 -25.49
N LYS A 574 72.80 39.37 -26.21
CA LYS A 574 71.86 38.28 -25.90
C LYS A 574 72.07 37.68 -24.51
N LEU A 575 73.32 37.53 -24.06
CA LEU A 575 73.65 37.08 -22.70
C LEU A 575 73.24 38.12 -21.64
N SER A 576 73.49 39.42 -21.90
CA SER A 576 73.07 40.53 -21.01
C SER A 576 71.54 40.62 -20.86
N MET A 577 70.78 40.30 -21.91
CA MET A 577 69.32 40.19 -21.84
C MET A 577 68.86 38.98 -21.00
N GLN A 578 69.58 37.86 -21.02
CA GLN A 578 69.27 36.71 -20.16
C GLN A 578 69.60 37.01 -18.69
N GLU A 579 70.75 37.62 -18.42
CA GLU A 579 71.19 38.07 -17.09
C GLU A 579 70.16 39.01 -16.45
N THR A 580 69.71 40.05 -17.17
CA THR A 580 68.68 40.99 -16.67
C THR A 580 67.31 40.32 -16.46
N GLY A 581 66.92 39.36 -17.32
CA GLY A 581 65.72 38.54 -17.09
C GLY A 581 65.80 37.72 -15.80
N ILE A 582 66.95 37.08 -15.55
CA ILE A 582 67.24 36.26 -14.36
C ILE A 582 67.27 37.09 -13.06
N ILE A 583 67.71 38.35 -13.14
CA ILE A 583 67.71 39.32 -12.03
C ILE A 583 66.27 39.78 -11.71
N SER A 584 65.41 39.98 -12.71
CA SER A 584 64.03 40.45 -12.49
C SER A 584 63.21 39.52 -11.57
N LEU A 585 63.48 38.22 -11.63
CA LEU A 585 62.85 37.18 -10.79
C LEU A 585 63.28 37.23 -9.32
N VAL A 586 64.33 37.97 -8.97
CA VAL A 586 64.78 38.19 -7.58
C VAL A 586 63.99 39.33 -6.91
N GLY A 587 63.28 40.16 -7.69
CA GLY A 587 62.64 41.40 -7.25
C GLY A 587 61.21 41.29 -6.69
N GLN A 588 60.63 40.09 -6.53
CA GLN A 588 59.26 39.94 -6.03
C GLN A 588 59.19 39.77 -4.50
N PRO A 589 58.20 40.41 -3.82
CA PRO A 589 58.16 40.47 -2.36
C PRO A 589 57.80 39.12 -1.71
N LYS A 590 58.21 38.94 -0.46
CA LYS A 590 57.85 37.76 0.36
C LYS A 590 56.33 37.67 0.53
N VAL A 591 55.68 36.80 -0.23
CA VAL A 591 54.29 36.39 0.00
C VAL A 591 54.22 35.77 1.40
N THR A 592 53.57 36.48 2.33
CA THR A 592 53.34 35.96 3.68
C THR A 592 52.03 35.18 3.72
N LEU A 593 51.91 34.23 4.66
CA LEU A 593 50.84 33.23 4.71
C LEU A 593 49.41 33.81 4.70
N LYS A 594 49.24 35.10 5.06
CA LYS A 594 47.96 35.83 5.03
C LYS A 594 47.44 36.18 3.62
N GLN A 595 48.29 36.16 2.58
CA GLN A 595 47.85 36.53 1.21
C GLN A 595 47.31 35.34 0.40
N LEU A 596 47.58 34.10 0.81
CA LEU A 596 47.12 32.88 0.13
C LEU A 596 45.72 32.39 0.58
N GLN A 597 44.93 33.24 1.26
CA GLN A 597 43.61 32.89 1.79
C GLN A 597 42.44 33.68 1.16
N SER A 598 42.65 34.33 0.01
CA SER A 598 41.65 35.24 -0.60
C SER A 598 41.06 34.81 -1.94
N GLU A 599 41.61 33.80 -2.63
CA GLU A 599 41.12 33.36 -3.95
C GLU A 599 40.98 31.83 -4.06
N VAL A 600 39.84 31.30 -3.59
CA VAL A 600 39.27 30.01 -4.05
C VAL A 600 37.75 30.14 -4.14
N PRO A 601 37.16 30.20 -5.35
CA PRO A 601 35.71 30.17 -5.54
C PRO A 601 35.20 28.74 -5.83
N GLY A 602 34.11 28.34 -5.15
CA GLY A 602 33.35 27.11 -5.46
C GLY A 602 33.69 25.90 -4.58
N GLY A 603 32.74 25.48 -3.73
CA GLY A 603 32.91 24.32 -2.83
C GLY A 603 32.10 24.40 -1.54
N SER A 604 30.77 24.52 -1.63
CA SER A 604 29.89 24.78 -0.47
C SER A 604 29.17 23.53 0.05
N VAL A 605 29.39 23.16 1.32
CA VAL A 605 28.51 22.23 2.05
C VAL A 605 28.35 22.66 3.53
N PHE A 606 27.10 22.68 3.99
CA PHE A 606 26.54 23.01 5.32
C PHE A 606 26.61 24.46 5.88
N PRO A 607 25.54 24.94 6.58
CA PRO A 607 25.43 26.34 7.04
C PRO A 607 26.04 26.61 8.42
N GLN A 608 26.14 27.90 8.76
CA GLN A 608 26.53 28.39 10.08
C GLN A 608 25.33 28.50 11.04
N GLU A 609 25.45 27.95 12.25
CA GLU A 609 24.70 28.49 13.40
C GLU A 609 25.32 29.83 13.84
N LYS A 610 24.50 30.88 13.92
CA LYS A 610 24.93 32.13 14.59
C LYS A 610 24.86 31.97 16.10
N LYS A 611 26.02 31.72 16.73
CA LYS A 611 26.18 31.91 18.18
C LYS A 611 25.94 33.36 18.56
N GLN A 612 24.97 33.61 19.45
CA GLN A 612 25.06 34.74 20.37
C GLN A 612 25.56 34.21 21.72
N LYS A 613 26.54 34.90 22.32
CA LYS A 613 27.23 34.43 23.52
C LYS A 613 26.34 34.56 24.75
N SER A 614 26.38 33.56 25.62
CA SER A 614 26.17 33.78 27.05
C SER A 614 27.36 34.53 27.65
N LEU A 615 27.07 35.38 28.62
CA LEU A 615 28.03 35.80 29.66
C LEU A 615 27.56 35.20 30.98
N ARG A 616 28.50 34.86 31.85
CA ARG A 616 28.25 34.55 33.26
C ARG A 616 28.22 35.88 34.03
N GLU A 617 27.44 35.99 35.10
CA GLU A 617 27.90 35.58 36.43
C GLU A 617 26.71 35.48 37.41
N GLU A 618 26.99 35.44 38.71
CA GLU A 618 26.15 34.95 39.81
C GLU A 618 25.04 35.94 40.24
N ASP A 619 23.89 35.47 40.76
CA ASP A 619 23.66 35.37 42.23
C ASP A 619 22.31 34.66 42.60
N LYS A 620 21.96 34.60 43.89
CA LYS A 620 20.77 33.95 44.49
C LYS A 620 19.74 34.94 45.13
N PRO A 621 18.52 34.50 45.56
CA PRO A 621 17.33 35.35 45.77
C PRO A 621 17.19 35.91 47.21
N PRO A 622 16.27 36.89 47.49
CA PRO A 622 14.89 36.56 47.96
C PRO A 622 13.77 37.62 47.68
N GLY A 623 12.54 37.38 48.19
CA GLY A 623 11.39 38.33 48.29
C GLY A 623 10.39 38.21 47.12
N GLU A 624 9.05 38.03 47.25
CA GLU A 624 7.99 38.39 48.23
C GLU A 624 7.40 39.82 48.11
N ASP A 625 6.05 39.88 48.23
CA ASP A 625 5.10 41.01 48.26
C ASP A 625 5.11 41.99 47.06
N ASP A 626 4.00 42.24 46.35
CA ASP A 626 2.81 42.93 46.89
C ASP A 626 1.50 42.73 46.08
N LYS A 627 0.34 43.19 46.60
CA LYS A 627 -1.03 43.01 46.03
C LYS A 627 -2.07 43.93 46.72
N PRO A 628 -3.25 44.27 46.15
CA PRO A 628 -3.65 44.73 44.80
C PRO A 628 -4.07 46.24 44.83
N PRO A 629 -4.82 46.77 43.83
CA PRO A 629 -6.30 46.90 43.95
C PRO A 629 -7.03 46.37 42.69
N GLY A 630 -8.36 46.33 42.52
CA GLY A 630 -9.48 47.09 43.11
C GLY A 630 -9.83 48.30 42.21
N GLU A 631 -11.07 48.57 41.79
CA GLU A 631 -12.38 47.95 42.10
C GLU A 631 -13.41 48.18 40.96
N GLU A 632 -14.62 47.64 41.15
CA GLU A 632 -15.95 47.85 40.49
C GLU A 632 -16.12 48.67 39.19
N ASP A 633 -16.96 48.15 38.26
CA ASP A 633 -18.23 48.83 37.92
C ASP A 633 -19.29 47.89 37.26
N LYS A 634 -20.58 48.29 37.32
CA LYS A 634 -21.77 47.61 36.73
C LYS A 634 -22.87 48.66 36.44
N PRO A 635 -23.99 48.25 35.79
CA PRO A 635 -24.20 47.94 34.38
C PRO A 635 -24.82 49.17 33.66
N PRO A 636 -25.54 48.99 32.53
CA PRO A 636 -26.99 49.22 32.67
C PRO A 636 -27.86 48.10 32.03
N GLY A 637 -29.16 48.16 32.29
CA GLY A 637 -30.20 47.37 31.61
C GLY A 637 -31.34 48.30 31.16
N GLU A 638 -32.56 47.76 31.17
CA GLU A 638 -33.81 48.41 30.69
C GLU A 638 -33.85 48.73 29.18
N GLU A 639 -35.01 48.77 28.54
CA GLU A 639 -36.20 47.91 28.61
C GLU A 639 -37.03 48.30 27.37
N ASP A 640 -37.60 47.34 26.62
CA ASP A 640 -38.85 47.63 25.90
C ASP A 640 -39.61 46.35 25.56
N LYS A 641 -40.92 46.46 25.38
CA LYS A 641 -41.86 45.33 25.25
C LYS A 641 -42.68 45.39 23.94
N PRO A 642 -43.39 44.30 23.57
CA PRO A 642 -43.84 44.10 22.20
C PRO A 642 -45.21 44.73 21.91
N PRO A 643 -45.59 44.80 20.62
CA PRO A 643 -46.95 44.54 20.19
C PRO A 643 -47.15 43.05 19.85
N GLY A 644 -48.30 42.51 20.23
CA GLY A 644 -48.87 41.30 19.64
C GLY A 644 -50.17 41.66 18.91
N GLU A 645 -51.04 40.65 18.70
CA GLU A 645 -52.35 40.76 18.03
C GLU A 645 -52.27 41.13 16.54
N GLU A 646 -53.21 40.76 15.68
CA GLU A 646 -54.08 39.57 15.59
C GLU A 646 -54.51 39.53 14.12
N ASP A 647 -54.56 38.36 13.48
CA ASP A 647 -55.59 38.14 12.45
C ASP A 647 -55.79 36.65 12.14
N LYS A 648 -57.00 36.31 11.67
CA LYS A 648 -57.42 34.94 11.33
C LYS A 648 -58.05 34.88 9.92
N PRO A 649 -58.39 33.69 9.38
CA PRO A 649 -58.22 33.43 7.94
C PRO A 649 -59.46 33.79 7.11
N PRO A 650 -59.34 33.62 5.79
CA PRO A 650 -60.42 33.07 4.98
C PRO A 650 -60.08 31.66 4.44
N GLY A 651 -61.05 30.75 4.52
CA GLY A 651 -61.29 29.73 3.49
C GLY A 651 -62.45 30.17 2.58
N GLU A 652 -63.08 29.33 1.75
CA GLU A 652 -62.66 27.99 1.28
C GLU A 652 -62.31 28.09 -0.24
N GLU A 653 -62.75 27.31 -1.25
CA GLU A 653 -63.63 26.13 -1.40
C GLU A 653 -62.90 25.05 -2.24
N GLY A 654 -63.30 23.78 -2.16
CA GLY A 654 -62.72 22.71 -3.00
C GLY A 654 -62.94 21.27 -2.51
N LYS A 655 -64.20 20.88 -2.22
CA LYS A 655 -64.53 19.51 -1.79
C LYS A 655 -64.75 18.54 -2.99
N PRO A 656 -64.69 17.21 -2.75
CA PRO A 656 -64.44 16.20 -3.79
C PRO A 656 -65.72 15.52 -4.29
N PRO A 657 -65.59 14.40 -5.00
CA PRO A 657 -66.41 13.23 -4.76
C PRO A 657 -65.59 12.00 -4.31
N GLY A 658 -66.28 11.05 -3.70
CA GLY A 658 -65.81 9.69 -3.43
C GLY A 658 -66.99 8.80 -3.07
N GLU A 659 -66.85 7.50 -3.32
CA GLU A 659 -67.75 6.39 -2.90
C GLU A 659 -66.79 5.28 -2.42
N GLU A 660 -66.91 4.64 -1.24
CA GLU A 660 -68.02 3.85 -0.66
C GLU A 660 -68.26 2.52 -1.42
N ASP A 661 -68.29 1.33 -0.82
CA ASP A 661 -68.06 0.89 0.58
C ASP A 661 -67.54 -0.59 0.63
N LYS A 662 -67.69 -1.31 1.77
CA LYS A 662 -66.91 -2.54 2.16
C LYS A 662 -67.51 -3.94 1.74
N PRO A 663 -67.53 -5.03 2.57
CA PRO A 663 -66.88 -6.33 2.26
C PRO A 663 -67.92 -7.51 2.33
N PRO A 664 -67.65 -8.77 2.83
CA PRO A 664 -66.45 -9.63 2.95
C PRO A 664 -66.67 -11.05 2.33
N GLY A 665 -65.84 -12.07 2.65
CA GLY A 665 -66.23 -13.49 2.50
C GLY A 665 -65.11 -14.55 2.62
N GLU A 666 -65.31 -15.57 3.45
CA GLU A 666 -64.54 -16.84 3.49
C GLU A 666 -65.42 -18.01 3.00
N GLU A 667 -64.85 -19.07 2.39
CA GLU A 667 -65.39 -20.45 2.48
C GLU A 667 -64.33 -21.53 2.14
N GLN A 668 -64.61 -22.83 2.33
CA GLN A 668 -63.59 -23.86 2.63
C GLN A 668 -63.59 -25.15 1.76
N LYS A 669 -62.38 -25.64 1.38
CA LYS A 669 -61.95 -27.08 1.26
C LYS A 669 -62.69 -28.02 0.24
N PRO A 670 -62.29 -29.32 0.07
CA PRO A 670 -60.98 -30.02 -0.12
C PRO A 670 -61.01 -30.81 -1.49
N PRO A 671 -60.57 -32.09 -1.71
CA PRO A 671 -59.48 -32.97 -1.19
C PRO A 671 -58.61 -33.67 -2.30
N GLY A 672 -57.71 -34.59 -1.93
CA GLY A 672 -57.12 -35.68 -2.79
C GLY A 672 -55.73 -35.39 -3.40
N GLU A 673 -54.65 -36.21 -3.33
CA GLU A 673 -54.41 -37.68 -3.26
C GLU A 673 -54.60 -38.40 -4.63
N GLU A 674 -53.74 -39.31 -5.15
CA GLU A 674 -52.50 -39.95 -4.62
C GLU A 674 -51.56 -40.56 -5.73
N GLU A 675 -50.36 -41.00 -5.35
CA GLU A 675 -49.37 -41.99 -5.94
C GLU A 675 -48.89 -42.07 -7.43
N LYS A 676 -47.55 -41.88 -7.63
CA LYS A 676 -46.43 -42.76 -8.18
C LYS A 676 -46.70 -44.05 -9.02
N PRO A 677 -45.68 -44.74 -9.64
CA PRO A 677 -44.24 -44.48 -10.02
C PRO A 677 -43.98 -44.79 -11.55
N PRO A 678 -43.03 -45.65 -12.08
CA PRO A 678 -41.57 -45.96 -11.87
C PRO A 678 -40.66 -45.99 -13.17
N GLY A 679 -39.33 -46.25 -13.02
CA GLY A 679 -38.37 -46.80 -14.04
C GLY A 679 -37.58 -45.78 -14.92
N GLU A 680 -36.25 -45.84 -15.23
CA GLU A 680 -35.20 -46.89 -15.42
C GLU A 680 -35.26 -47.62 -16.81
N GLU A 681 -34.18 -47.86 -17.60
CA GLU A 681 -32.70 -47.83 -17.39
C GLU A 681 -31.84 -47.69 -18.72
N GLU A 682 -30.54 -47.36 -18.59
CA GLU A 682 -29.31 -47.73 -19.40
C GLU A 682 -29.06 -47.48 -20.95
N LYS A 683 -28.16 -46.51 -21.26
CA LYS A 683 -26.91 -46.58 -22.12
C LYS A 683 -26.96 -46.77 -23.69
N PRO A 684 -25.82 -47.00 -24.44
CA PRO A 684 -25.04 -45.97 -25.21
C PRO A 684 -24.62 -46.44 -26.65
N PRO A 685 -23.44 -46.14 -27.29
CA PRO A 685 -22.47 -45.02 -27.31
C PRO A 685 -22.17 -44.47 -28.76
N GLY A 686 -21.16 -43.60 -28.95
CA GLY A 686 -20.56 -43.28 -30.28
C GLY A 686 -19.59 -42.06 -30.30
N GLU A 687 -18.54 -42.09 -31.12
CA GLU A 687 -17.41 -41.11 -31.13
C GLU A 687 -17.15 -40.41 -32.51
N GLU A 688 -16.25 -39.42 -32.47
CA GLU A 688 -15.63 -38.47 -33.46
C GLU A 688 -15.74 -38.65 -35.01
N GLU A 689 -15.81 -37.51 -35.75
CA GLU A 689 -14.92 -37.13 -36.90
C GLU A 689 -15.20 -35.69 -37.49
N LYS A 690 -14.32 -35.19 -38.40
CA LYS A 690 -14.33 -33.87 -39.15
C LYS A 690 -13.31 -33.91 -40.33
N PRO A 691 -13.29 -33.04 -41.40
CA PRO A 691 -14.21 -32.04 -42.02
C PRO A 691 -14.50 -32.42 -43.53
N PRO A 692 -14.44 -31.61 -44.65
CA PRO A 692 -14.60 -30.15 -45.00
C PRO A 692 -15.58 -29.86 -46.20
N GLY A 693 -15.51 -28.70 -46.90
CA GLY A 693 -16.19 -28.32 -48.16
C GLY A 693 -17.20 -27.14 -48.07
N GLU A 694 -17.25 -26.03 -48.83
CA GLU A 694 -16.55 -25.47 -50.04
C GLU A 694 -17.01 -26.03 -51.42
N GLU A 695 -17.50 -25.30 -52.46
CA GLU A 695 -17.94 -23.89 -52.75
C GLU A 695 -19.25 -23.92 -53.65
N GLU A 696 -19.81 -22.95 -54.43
CA GLU A 696 -19.50 -21.58 -54.95
C GLU A 696 -20.83 -20.78 -55.28
N LYS A 697 -21.03 -20.13 -56.46
CA LYS A 697 -22.20 -19.29 -56.90
C LYS A 697 -22.70 -19.69 -58.33
N PRO A 698 -23.02 -18.85 -59.37
CA PRO A 698 -23.31 -17.38 -59.57
C PRO A 698 -24.85 -17.12 -59.75
N PRO A 699 -25.40 -15.99 -60.31
CA PRO A 699 -24.92 -14.64 -60.73
C PRO A 699 -25.57 -13.50 -59.89
N GLY A 700 -25.73 -12.20 -60.22
CA GLY A 700 -25.55 -11.36 -61.43
C GLY A 700 -26.85 -11.18 -62.26
N GLU A 701 -27.23 -10.07 -62.91
CA GLU A 701 -26.79 -8.64 -63.03
C GLU A 701 -28.03 -7.82 -63.57
N GLU A 702 -28.09 -6.51 -63.88
CA GLU A 702 -27.14 -5.41 -64.18
C GLU A 702 -27.56 -4.13 -63.36
N GLU A 703 -27.59 -2.81 -63.72
CA GLU A 703 -27.34 -1.91 -64.88
C GLU A 703 -26.99 -0.48 -64.33
N LYS A 704 -26.87 0.58 -65.16
CA LYS A 704 -26.08 1.82 -64.92
C LYS A 704 -26.55 3.02 -65.80
N PRO A 705 -25.72 4.04 -66.16
CA PRO A 705 -24.70 4.81 -65.41
C PRO A 705 -25.11 6.32 -65.29
N PRO A 706 -24.29 7.24 -64.72
CA PRO A 706 -23.05 7.07 -63.94
C PRO A 706 -23.39 7.21 -62.42
N GLY A 707 -22.66 7.86 -61.49
CA GLY A 707 -21.42 8.65 -61.52
C GLY A 707 -21.18 9.38 -60.18
N GLU A 708 -20.02 9.97 -59.86
CA GLU A 708 -18.70 9.99 -60.53
C GLU A 708 -17.58 10.05 -59.45
N GLU A 709 -16.38 9.53 -59.74
CA GLU A 709 -15.21 9.49 -58.83
C GLU A 709 -13.91 9.50 -59.66
N GLU A 710 -12.76 9.83 -59.05
CA GLU A 710 -11.48 9.22 -59.44
C GLU A 710 -10.59 8.85 -58.23
N LYS A 711 -9.82 7.77 -58.40
CA LYS A 711 -8.79 7.25 -57.49
C LYS A 711 -7.50 7.02 -58.30
N PRO A 712 -6.31 6.98 -57.67
CA PRO A 712 -5.04 6.91 -58.39
C PRO A 712 -4.77 5.52 -58.99
N PRO A 713 -4.25 5.44 -60.23
CA PRO A 713 -3.55 4.27 -60.75
C PRO A 713 -2.04 4.34 -60.44
N GLY A 714 -1.30 3.29 -60.82
CA GLY A 714 0.16 3.30 -60.90
C GLY A 714 0.65 2.12 -61.74
N GLU A 715 1.81 2.27 -62.38
CA GLU A 715 2.52 1.18 -63.09
C GLU A 715 4.00 1.55 -63.26
N GLU A 716 4.86 0.57 -63.52
CA GLU A 716 6.31 0.76 -63.73
C GLU A 716 6.68 0.81 -65.22
N GLU A 717 7.58 1.71 -65.63
CA GLU A 717 8.75 1.36 -66.47
C GLU A 717 9.74 2.54 -66.62
N LYS A 718 10.89 2.31 -67.29
CA LYS A 718 12.01 3.24 -67.50
C LYS A 718 12.50 3.16 -68.96
N PRO A 719 13.29 4.12 -69.48
CA PRO A 719 13.41 5.55 -69.18
C PRO A 719 13.23 6.41 -70.48
N PRO A 720 13.44 7.74 -70.42
CA PRO A 720 14.67 8.26 -71.04
C PRO A 720 15.40 9.27 -70.14
N GLY A 721 16.54 9.81 -70.61
CA GLY A 721 17.40 10.71 -69.82
C GLY A 721 17.82 12.00 -70.53
N GLU A 722 18.88 12.61 -69.99
CA GLU A 722 19.56 13.85 -70.41
C GLU A 722 18.92 15.20 -70.03
N GLU A 723 19.45 15.74 -68.93
CA GLU A 723 19.57 17.15 -68.50
C GLU A 723 18.75 18.27 -69.19
N GLU A 724 17.85 18.88 -68.41
CA GLU A 724 17.86 20.35 -68.28
C GLU A 724 18.31 20.75 -66.87
N LYS A 725 19.08 21.84 -66.76
CA LYS A 725 19.76 22.24 -65.52
C LYS A 725 18.88 23.19 -64.70
N PRO A 726 18.84 23.07 -63.35
CA PRO A 726 18.22 24.08 -62.51
C PRO A 726 18.95 25.44 -62.70
N PRO A 727 18.25 26.58 -62.49
CA PRO A 727 18.81 27.89 -62.78
C PRO A 727 20.04 28.18 -61.93
N LYS A 728 21.12 28.64 -62.57
CA LYS A 728 22.33 29.10 -61.88
C LYS A 728 22.03 30.35 -61.05
N PHE A 729 21.72 30.16 -59.77
CA PHE A 729 21.93 31.22 -58.80
C PHE A 729 23.44 31.46 -58.68
N SER A 730 23.85 32.71 -58.89
CA SER A 730 25.22 33.15 -58.62
C SER A 730 25.53 32.93 -57.14
N SER A 731 26.69 32.34 -56.83
CA SER A 731 27.16 32.11 -55.47
C SER A 731 27.45 33.43 -54.76
N GLY A 732 26.40 34.08 -54.25
CA GLY A 732 26.52 35.14 -53.28
C GLY A 732 27.06 34.54 -51.99
N SER A 733 28.36 34.72 -51.76
CA SER A 733 28.94 34.41 -50.45
C SER A 733 28.17 35.20 -49.39
N LEU A 734 27.68 34.50 -48.36
CA LEU A 734 27.50 35.15 -47.07
C LEU A 734 28.87 35.72 -46.70
N SER A 735 28.92 37.01 -46.37
CA SER A 735 30.15 37.59 -45.83
C SER A 735 30.47 36.92 -44.50
N GLU A 736 31.76 36.87 -44.13
CA GLU A 736 32.30 36.21 -42.91
C GLU A 736 31.75 36.79 -41.57
N SER A 737 30.79 37.72 -41.65
CA SER A 737 30.13 38.41 -40.56
C SER A 737 28.72 37.90 -40.24
N VAL A 738 28.05 37.17 -41.14
CA VAL A 738 26.68 36.66 -40.87
C VAL A 738 26.77 35.47 -39.91
N ARG A 739 26.03 35.53 -38.80
CA ARG A 739 25.93 34.45 -37.82
C ARG A 739 24.47 34.17 -37.49
N PHE A 740 24.17 32.88 -37.34
CA PHE A 740 22.97 32.39 -36.70
C PHE A 740 23.34 31.88 -35.30
N THR A 741 22.39 31.97 -34.38
CA THR A 741 22.48 31.44 -33.01
C THR A 741 21.19 30.71 -32.70
N ILE A 742 21.32 29.54 -32.07
CA ILE A 742 20.21 28.70 -31.61
C ILE A 742 20.20 28.78 -30.10
N ASP A 743 19.06 29.19 -29.55
CA ASP A 743 18.80 29.20 -28.11
C ASP A 743 17.60 28.28 -27.84
N VAL A 744 17.64 27.49 -26.77
CA VAL A 744 16.54 26.60 -26.37
C VAL A 744 16.25 26.78 -24.88
N GLU A 745 14.97 26.79 -24.52
CA GLU A 745 14.57 26.86 -23.12
C GLU A 745 14.96 25.58 -22.36
N GLU A 746 15.92 25.70 -21.44
CA GLU A 746 16.38 24.60 -20.60
C GLU A 746 15.53 24.43 -19.31
N PRO A 747 15.40 23.20 -18.78
CA PRO A 747 15.99 21.96 -19.29
C PRO A 747 15.06 21.18 -20.22
N THR A 748 15.59 20.62 -21.31
CA THR A 748 14.81 19.80 -22.25
C THR A 748 14.58 18.37 -21.72
N VAL A 749 13.32 17.94 -21.67
CA VAL A 749 12.90 16.60 -21.21
C VAL A 749 12.08 15.90 -22.29
N GLU A 750 12.25 14.58 -22.37
CA GLU A 750 11.53 13.68 -23.26
C GLU A 750 10.00 13.83 -23.19
N SER A 751 9.37 13.84 -24.37
CA SER A 751 7.94 14.09 -24.64
C SER A 751 7.39 15.48 -24.30
N LEU A 752 8.17 16.39 -23.73
CA LEU A 752 7.71 17.75 -23.41
C LEU A 752 7.93 18.73 -24.58
N PRO A 753 7.09 19.78 -24.72
CA PRO A 753 7.39 20.90 -25.58
C PRO A 753 8.51 21.78 -24.99
N CYS A 754 9.49 22.10 -25.80
CA CYS A 754 10.48 23.15 -25.55
C CYS A 754 10.49 24.15 -26.72
N PHE A 755 10.74 25.42 -26.44
CA PHE A 755 10.83 26.44 -27.49
C PHE A 755 12.26 26.58 -28.00
N VAL A 756 12.42 26.44 -29.31
CA VAL A 756 13.68 26.67 -30.02
C VAL A 756 13.59 28.03 -30.69
N THR A 757 14.54 28.91 -30.35
CA THR A 757 14.66 30.25 -30.91
C THR A 757 15.87 30.32 -31.81
N VAL A 758 15.68 30.78 -33.05
CA VAL A 758 16.76 31.07 -34.00
C VAL A 758 16.90 32.58 -34.11
N THR A 759 18.08 33.10 -33.83
CA THR A 759 18.43 34.53 -33.90
C THR A 759 19.51 34.79 -34.94
N THR A 760 19.57 36.01 -35.48
CA THR A 760 20.63 36.43 -36.40
C THR A 760 21.06 37.87 -36.17
N ASN A 761 22.32 38.15 -36.53
CA ASN A 761 22.96 39.47 -36.46
C ASN A 761 22.82 40.31 -37.76
N ASN A 762 22.16 39.78 -38.81
CA ASN A 762 21.95 40.47 -40.08
C ASN A 762 20.46 40.77 -40.34
N ALA A 763 20.12 42.05 -40.46
CA ALA A 763 18.74 42.52 -40.66
C ALA A 763 18.22 42.30 -42.09
N ASP A 764 19.11 42.30 -43.08
CA ASP A 764 18.78 42.39 -44.51
C ASP A 764 18.71 41.03 -45.21
N LEU A 765 18.74 39.93 -44.44
CA LEU A 765 18.56 38.59 -44.98
C LEU A 765 17.20 38.46 -45.71
N THR A 766 17.30 38.22 -47.02
CA THR A 766 16.28 37.64 -47.93
C THR A 766 14.87 38.25 -47.93
N GLY A 767 14.74 39.55 -47.60
CA GLY A 767 13.54 40.34 -47.91
C GLY A 767 12.21 39.79 -47.38
N GLY A 768 12.24 38.99 -46.32
CA GLY A 768 11.06 38.38 -45.69
C GLY A 768 10.45 37.18 -46.43
N LYS A 769 11.12 36.59 -47.44
CA LYS A 769 10.55 35.51 -48.27
C LYS A 769 10.94 34.07 -47.91
N VAL A 770 11.96 33.86 -47.08
CA VAL A 770 12.38 32.52 -46.62
C VAL A 770 12.66 32.59 -45.12
N ALA A 771 12.00 31.73 -44.34
CA ALA A 771 12.31 31.51 -42.93
C ALA A 771 13.38 30.40 -42.80
N PRO A 772 14.25 30.43 -41.78
CA PRO A 772 15.10 29.30 -41.46
C PRO A 772 14.25 28.10 -41.03
N GLN A 773 14.76 26.89 -41.29
CA GLN A 773 14.22 25.64 -40.78
C GLN A 773 15.20 25.09 -39.75
N ILE A 774 14.66 24.40 -38.74
CA ILE A 774 15.47 23.69 -37.74
C ILE A 774 15.48 22.21 -38.13
N GLU A 775 16.66 21.67 -38.33
CA GLU A 775 16.87 20.27 -38.66
C GLU A 775 17.29 19.51 -37.41
N VAL A 776 16.43 18.63 -36.90
CA VAL A 776 16.68 17.89 -35.65
C VAL A 776 17.11 16.46 -35.97
N THR A 777 18.36 16.14 -35.66
CA THR A 777 18.89 14.77 -35.71
C THR A 777 18.82 14.14 -34.33
N SER A 778 18.16 12.97 -34.22
CA SER A 778 18.02 12.23 -32.97
C SER A 778 19.28 11.41 -32.60
N PRO A 779 19.40 10.89 -31.36
CA PRO A 779 20.49 10.00 -30.94
C PRO A 779 20.63 8.73 -31.80
N GLN A 780 19.58 8.38 -32.55
CA GLN A 780 19.52 7.22 -33.45
C GLN A 780 19.87 7.58 -34.91
N GLY A 781 20.31 8.81 -35.18
CA GLY A 781 20.64 9.30 -36.52
C GLY A 781 19.41 9.56 -37.41
N LYS A 782 18.20 9.63 -36.85
CA LYS A 782 16.99 9.99 -37.60
C LYS A 782 16.79 11.50 -37.58
N THR A 783 16.71 12.09 -38.77
CA THR A 783 16.61 13.54 -38.95
C THR A 783 15.18 13.98 -39.30
N THR A 784 14.73 15.14 -38.77
CA THR A 784 13.38 15.69 -38.95
C THR A 784 13.42 17.22 -39.05
N LEU A 785 12.73 17.81 -40.03
CA LEU A 785 12.68 19.26 -40.23
C LEU A 785 11.49 19.91 -39.51
N ILE A 786 11.76 21.02 -38.82
CA ILE A 786 10.78 21.86 -38.12
C ILE A 786 10.74 23.24 -38.77
N GLN A 787 9.54 23.71 -39.10
CA GLN A 787 9.33 25.05 -39.65
C GLN A 787 9.37 26.10 -38.54
N THR A 788 10.14 27.17 -38.72
CA THR A 788 10.10 28.32 -37.79
C THR A 788 9.07 29.36 -38.23
N THR A 789 8.56 30.12 -37.27
CA THR A 789 7.70 31.28 -37.50
C THR A 789 8.42 32.56 -37.11
N ALA A 790 8.26 33.63 -37.91
CA ALA A 790 8.93 34.90 -37.65
C ALA A 790 8.17 35.70 -36.58
N HIS A 791 8.84 36.01 -35.46
CA HIS A 791 8.24 36.85 -34.42
C HIS A 791 8.43 38.33 -34.77
N THR A 792 7.32 39.07 -34.88
CA THR A 792 7.29 40.50 -35.21
C THR A 792 7.55 41.42 -34.00
N SER A 793 7.81 40.85 -32.81
CA SER A 793 8.21 41.55 -31.59
C SER A 793 9.16 40.67 -30.77
N PRO A 794 10.17 41.23 -30.08
CA PRO A 794 11.06 40.46 -29.21
C PRO A 794 10.35 40.03 -27.91
N PRO A 795 10.51 38.76 -27.45
CA PRO A 795 10.13 38.36 -26.09
C PRO A 795 10.91 39.15 -25.03
N LEU A 796 10.32 39.36 -23.84
CA LEU A 796 10.98 40.09 -22.75
C LEU A 796 12.06 39.26 -22.05
N ALA A 797 13.30 39.38 -22.52
CA ALA A 797 14.49 38.88 -21.83
C ALA A 797 15.52 40.00 -21.64
N ALA A 798 15.62 40.55 -20.42
CA ALA A 798 16.60 41.58 -20.07
C ALA A 798 16.95 41.64 -18.57
N GLY A 799 17.31 40.50 -17.98
CA GLY A 799 18.02 40.49 -16.68
C GLY A 799 19.44 41.04 -16.83
N LYS A 800 19.59 42.39 -16.83
CA LYS A 800 20.85 43.16 -16.79
C LYS A 800 22.08 42.55 -17.52
N GLY A 801 22.44 43.11 -18.69
CA GLY A 801 23.88 43.38 -18.90
C GLY A 801 24.55 43.12 -20.25
N GLN A 802 23.86 42.87 -21.36
CA GLN A 802 24.50 42.92 -22.68
C GLN A 802 23.61 43.54 -23.76
N THR A 803 24.18 44.45 -24.56
CA THR A 803 23.52 45.07 -25.72
C THR A 803 24.25 44.66 -26.99
N SER A 804 23.72 43.65 -27.69
CA SER A 804 24.16 43.24 -29.02
C SER A 804 23.00 43.40 -30.02
N ARG A 805 23.32 43.59 -31.30
CA ARG A 805 22.33 43.79 -32.37
C ARG A 805 21.71 42.46 -32.79
N VAL A 806 20.70 41.99 -32.06
CA VAL A 806 19.74 41.00 -32.59
C VAL A 806 18.83 41.71 -33.58
N SER A 807 18.72 41.20 -34.81
CA SER A 807 18.01 41.89 -35.89
C SER A 807 16.78 41.17 -36.42
N ARG A 808 16.69 39.84 -36.28
CA ARG A 808 15.46 39.05 -36.43
C ARG A 808 15.48 37.85 -35.48
N VAL A 809 14.28 37.39 -35.13
CA VAL A 809 14.01 36.26 -34.24
C VAL A 809 12.95 35.38 -34.89
N TRP A 810 13.20 34.07 -34.94
CA TRP A 810 12.23 33.07 -35.34
C TRP A 810 12.08 32.03 -34.24
N GLY A 811 10.87 31.52 -34.03
CA GLY A 811 10.57 30.52 -33.01
C GLY A 811 9.88 29.27 -33.57
N ALA A 812 10.13 28.13 -32.94
CA ALA A 812 9.43 26.87 -33.16
C ALA A 812 9.22 26.11 -31.84
N GLU A 813 8.12 25.37 -31.73
CA GLU A 813 7.89 24.40 -30.65
C GLU A 813 8.46 23.04 -31.08
N TRP A 814 9.43 22.51 -30.32
CA TRP A 814 10.01 21.18 -30.54
C TRP A 814 9.63 20.24 -29.38
N ARG A 815 9.47 18.95 -29.69
CA ARG A 815 9.06 17.90 -28.75
C ARG A 815 9.94 16.66 -28.95
N PRO A 816 11.09 16.53 -28.25
CA PRO A 816 11.92 15.34 -28.36
C PRO A 816 11.12 14.09 -28.00
N GLN A 817 11.13 13.08 -28.88
CA GLN A 817 10.39 11.82 -28.69
C GLN A 817 11.25 10.72 -28.05
N GLN A 818 12.49 11.05 -27.68
CA GLN A 818 13.51 10.17 -27.12
C GLN A 818 14.41 10.99 -26.19
N SER A 819 15.02 10.34 -25.22
CA SER A 819 16.11 10.93 -24.41
C SER A 819 17.50 10.78 -25.05
N GLY A 820 18.46 11.62 -24.62
CA GLY A 820 19.84 11.66 -25.08
C GLY A 820 20.16 12.80 -26.05
N LYS A 821 21.38 12.81 -26.57
CA LYS A 821 21.94 13.88 -27.41
C LYS A 821 21.25 14.00 -28.77
N HIS A 822 20.50 15.08 -28.94
CA HIS A 822 19.98 15.54 -30.21
C HIS A 822 20.88 16.66 -30.75
N THR A 823 20.98 16.80 -32.07
CA THR A 823 21.62 17.96 -32.70
C THR A 823 20.60 18.72 -33.52
N LEU A 824 20.47 20.01 -33.25
CA LEU A 824 19.61 20.96 -33.94
C LEU A 824 20.49 21.78 -34.88
N GLY A 825 20.33 21.62 -36.19
CA GLY A 825 20.96 22.46 -37.21
C GLY A 825 20.02 23.56 -37.70
N VAL A 826 20.56 24.67 -38.18
CA VAL A 826 19.81 25.71 -38.93
C VAL A 826 20.10 25.59 -40.42
N CYS A 827 19.05 25.39 -41.20
CA CYS A 827 19.11 25.23 -42.65
C CYS A 827 18.21 26.27 -43.33
N MET A 828 18.63 26.85 -44.46
CA MET A 828 17.90 27.93 -45.12
C MET A 828 18.18 27.97 -46.63
N GLY A 829 17.14 27.81 -47.45
CA GLY A 829 17.20 28.08 -48.89
C GLY A 829 18.19 27.22 -49.70
N GLY A 830 18.48 26.00 -49.24
CA GLY A 830 19.48 25.12 -49.85
C GLY A 830 20.90 25.29 -49.29
N MET A 831 21.07 26.05 -48.21
CA MET A 831 22.26 26.00 -47.36
C MET A 831 21.95 25.19 -46.09
N GLU A 832 22.79 24.20 -45.81
CA GLU A 832 22.79 23.34 -44.62
C GLU A 832 23.88 23.83 -43.63
N ASP A 833 23.88 23.34 -42.38
CA ASP A 833 24.89 23.60 -41.34
C ASP A 833 25.25 25.10 -41.08
N LEU A 834 24.26 26.01 -41.15
CA LEU A 834 24.50 27.45 -40.88
C LEU A 834 24.83 27.75 -39.40
N CYS A 835 24.37 26.88 -38.51
CA CYS A 835 24.68 26.82 -37.08
C CYS A 835 24.19 25.45 -36.58
N SER A 836 24.84 24.87 -35.56
CA SER A 836 24.34 23.66 -34.90
C SER A 836 24.51 23.72 -33.38
N LEU A 837 23.55 23.15 -32.66
CA LEU A 837 23.53 23.04 -31.21
C LEU A 837 23.20 21.59 -30.81
N THR A 838 24.07 20.95 -30.03
CA THR A 838 23.79 19.64 -29.43
C THR A 838 23.18 19.80 -28.04
N ILE A 839 22.04 19.17 -27.82
CA ILE A 839 21.24 19.24 -26.59
C ILE A 839 21.06 17.84 -26.04
N ASP A 840 21.36 17.62 -24.75
CA ASP A 840 21.17 16.31 -24.10
C ASP A 840 19.78 16.26 -23.45
N VAL A 841 18.84 15.56 -24.09
CA VAL A 841 17.45 15.50 -23.63
C VAL A 841 17.35 14.54 -22.44
N SER A 842 16.90 15.05 -21.30
CA SER A 842 16.71 14.22 -20.09
C SER A 842 15.56 13.21 -20.30
N CYS A 843 15.76 11.97 -19.87
CA CYS A 843 14.72 10.95 -19.92
C CYS A 843 13.60 11.22 -18.91
N ASN A 844 12.38 10.85 -19.28
CA ASN A 844 11.22 10.96 -18.40
C ASN A 844 10.98 9.67 -17.60
N ASN A 845 12.06 9.03 -17.17
CA ASN A 845 12.02 7.85 -16.29
C ASN A 845 11.82 8.29 -14.83
N PRO A 846 11.42 7.38 -13.91
CA PRO A 846 11.19 7.80 -12.53
C PRO A 846 12.51 8.15 -11.85
N VAL A 847 12.59 9.41 -11.42
CA VAL A 847 13.71 10.05 -10.72
C VAL A 847 13.92 9.43 -9.34
N VAL A 848 12.83 8.98 -8.70
CA VAL A 848 12.85 8.27 -7.41
C VAL A 848 11.77 7.19 -7.40
N ARG A 849 12.10 6.00 -6.89
CA ARG A 849 11.14 4.99 -6.42
C ARG A 849 11.17 4.99 -4.89
N LEU A 850 10.03 5.16 -4.26
CA LEU A 850 9.89 5.30 -2.82
C LEU A 850 9.21 4.05 -2.25
N GLY A 851 9.89 3.39 -1.32
CA GLY A 851 9.36 2.21 -0.64
C GLY A 851 9.29 0.95 -1.49
N GLU A 852 8.78 -0.10 -0.84
CA GLU A 852 8.66 -1.47 -1.34
C GLU A 852 7.46 -2.14 -0.67
N TRP A 853 7.02 -3.29 -1.18
CA TRP A 853 5.91 -4.05 -0.60
C TRP A 853 6.22 -4.50 0.83
N GLY A 854 5.35 -4.14 1.79
CA GLY A 854 5.48 -4.56 3.19
C GLY A 854 4.77 -3.67 4.21
N ASN A 855 5.07 -3.91 5.48
CA ASN A 855 4.34 -3.36 6.62
C ASN A 855 5.20 -2.43 7.50
N GLN A 856 6.52 -2.39 7.29
CA GLN A 856 7.42 -1.54 8.06
C GLN A 856 7.27 -0.06 7.66
N GLN A 857 7.86 0.85 8.43
CA GLN A 857 7.91 2.27 8.07
C GLN A 857 8.69 2.44 6.77
N GLY A 858 8.14 3.19 5.82
CA GLY A 858 8.68 3.34 4.47
C GLY A 858 8.32 2.21 3.49
N GLN A 859 7.74 1.10 3.95
CA GLN A 859 7.14 0.06 3.08
C GLN A 859 5.63 0.32 2.90
N PHE A 860 5.00 -0.23 1.87
CA PHE A 860 3.57 -0.03 1.57
C PHE A 860 2.82 -1.34 1.32
N ARG A 861 1.50 -1.32 1.56
CA ARG A 861 0.56 -2.32 1.01
C ARG A 861 -0.66 -1.63 0.42
N ARG A 862 -0.82 -1.77 -0.89
CA ARG A 862 -1.84 -1.12 -1.74
C ARG A 862 -1.92 0.39 -1.46
N PRO A 863 -0.88 1.19 -1.78
CA PRO A 863 -0.95 2.64 -1.69
C PRO A 863 -2.04 3.17 -2.63
N ILE A 864 -3.01 3.90 -2.07
CA ILE A 864 -4.19 4.37 -2.84
C ILE A 864 -4.01 5.80 -3.32
N ASP A 865 -3.54 6.71 -2.49
CA ASP A 865 -3.49 8.13 -2.84
C ASP A 865 -2.23 8.81 -2.31
N VAL A 866 -1.88 9.93 -2.96
CA VAL A 866 -0.71 10.75 -2.68
C VAL A 866 -1.10 12.22 -2.67
N ALA A 867 -0.54 12.98 -1.74
CA ALA A 867 -0.69 14.43 -1.70
C ALA A 867 0.67 15.09 -1.44
N VAL A 868 0.90 16.26 -2.03
CA VAL A 868 2.14 17.04 -1.89
C VAL A 868 1.81 18.37 -1.22
N ARG A 869 2.61 18.76 -0.20
CA ARG A 869 2.51 20.08 0.44
C ARG A 869 3.89 20.53 0.91
N GLY A 870 4.41 21.62 0.33
CA GLY A 870 5.73 22.14 0.68
C GLY A 870 6.85 21.14 0.35
N ASP A 871 7.66 20.80 1.34
CA ASP A 871 8.74 19.80 1.22
C ASP A 871 8.27 18.35 1.48
N ARG A 872 6.95 18.12 1.67
CA ARG A 872 6.38 16.84 2.09
C ARG A 872 5.54 16.15 1.01
N LEU A 873 5.67 14.83 1.00
CA LEU A 873 4.79 13.88 0.35
C LEU A 873 4.04 13.09 1.43
N TYR A 874 2.73 12.97 1.28
CA TYR A 874 1.84 12.20 2.13
C TYR A 874 1.25 11.06 1.31
N VAL A 875 1.05 9.89 1.93
CA VAL A 875 0.60 8.66 1.26
C VAL A 875 -0.42 7.90 2.11
N THR A 876 -1.55 7.48 1.54
CA THR A 876 -2.49 6.55 2.19
C THR A 876 -2.07 5.11 1.95
N ASP A 877 -1.58 4.47 3.02
CA ASP A 877 -1.05 3.11 3.01
C ASP A 877 -2.16 2.13 3.45
N CYS A 878 -3.06 1.86 2.50
CA CYS A 878 -4.43 1.46 2.77
C CYS A 878 -4.57 0.13 3.53
N LEU A 879 -3.75 -0.89 3.21
CA LEU A 879 -3.80 -2.19 3.90
C LEU A 879 -2.88 -2.26 5.14
N ASN A 880 -2.25 -1.14 5.52
CA ASN A 880 -1.52 -0.95 6.77
C ASN A 880 -2.21 0.08 7.70
N ASP A 881 -3.44 0.52 7.39
CA ASP A 881 -4.31 1.39 8.21
C ASP A 881 -3.63 2.69 8.72
N ARG A 882 -2.84 3.33 7.86
CA ARG A 882 -2.02 4.51 8.21
C ARG A 882 -1.84 5.49 7.06
N VAL A 883 -1.49 6.73 7.42
CA VAL A 883 -0.84 7.68 6.51
C VAL A 883 0.66 7.65 6.79
N GLN A 884 1.48 7.67 5.74
CA GLN A 884 2.93 7.83 5.82
C GLN A 884 3.36 9.16 5.20
N VAL A 885 4.37 9.79 5.80
CA VAL A 885 4.89 11.10 5.41
C VAL A 885 6.38 10.99 5.10
N PHE A 886 6.76 11.54 3.94
CA PHE A 886 8.11 11.54 3.38
C PHE A 886 8.51 12.97 3.01
N ASP A 887 9.79 13.21 2.74
CA ASP A 887 10.22 14.39 1.98
C ASP A 887 10.20 14.13 0.46
N LEU A 888 10.32 15.19 -0.36
CA LEU A 888 10.32 15.08 -1.83
C LEU A 888 11.56 14.36 -2.43
N SER A 889 12.53 13.95 -1.60
CA SER A 889 13.63 13.05 -1.99
C SER A 889 13.30 11.56 -1.77
N GLY A 890 12.20 11.27 -1.08
CA GLY A 890 11.73 9.92 -0.78
C GLY A 890 12.14 9.37 0.58
N LYS A 891 12.73 10.20 1.45
CA LYS A 891 13.11 9.79 2.80
C LYS A 891 11.89 9.76 3.72
N PHE A 892 11.66 8.62 4.37
CA PHE A 892 10.62 8.47 5.40
C PHE A 892 10.84 9.46 6.56
N CYS A 893 9.77 10.13 6.98
CA CYS A 893 9.80 11.13 8.04
C CYS A 893 9.00 10.68 9.27
N HIS A 894 7.70 10.35 9.11
CA HIS A 894 6.87 9.75 10.15
C HIS A 894 5.63 9.07 9.55
N SER A 895 4.85 8.40 10.38
CA SER A 895 3.59 7.76 10.00
C SER A 895 2.60 7.84 11.17
N PHE A 896 1.31 7.98 10.90
CA PHE A 896 0.26 7.98 11.92
C PHE A 896 -0.91 7.06 11.50
N PRO A 897 -1.54 6.34 12.44
CA PRO A 897 -2.63 5.42 12.13
C PRO A 897 -3.93 6.18 11.82
N THR A 898 -4.72 5.68 10.87
CA THR A 898 -6.11 6.13 10.65
C THR A 898 -7.13 5.28 11.43
N VAL A 899 -6.64 4.22 12.09
CA VAL A 899 -7.34 3.29 12.99
C VAL A 899 -8.35 2.38 12.28
N THR A 900 -7.83 1.31 11.67
CA THR A 900 -8.60 0.15 11.12
C THR A 900 -9.76 0.56 10.22
N ASP A 901 -9.45 1.26 9.15
CA ASP A 901 -10.41 2.02 8.35
C ASP A 901 -10.01 2.16 6.87
N TYR A 902 -9.08 1.34 6.38
CA TYR A 902 -8.71 1.23 4.96
C TYR A 902 -8.59 2.59 4.22
N PRO A 903 -7.70 3.50 4.65
CA PRO A 903 -7.70 4.88 4.14
C PRO A 903 -7.49 4.93 2.62
N LYS A 904 -8.33 5.69 1.93
CA LYS A 904 -8.35 5.80 0.46
C LYS A 904 -7.84 7.16 -0.01
N GLY A 905 -8.73 8.12 -0.26
CA GLY A 905 -8.40 9.45 -0.77
C GLY A 905 -7.70 10.34 0.26
N LEU A 906 -6.90 11.29 -0.25
CA LEU A 906 -5.99 12.10 0.57
C LEU A 906 -5.86 13.53 0.04
N ALA A 907 -6.08 14.51 0.91
CA ALA A 907 -5.78 15.92 0.62
C ALA A 907 -5.03 16.58 1.80
N VAL A 908 -4.27 17.64 1.51
CA VAL A 908 -3.59 18.45 2.54
C VAL A 908 -3.92 19.92 2.31
N GLN A 909 -4.54 20.53 3.31
CA GLN A 909 -4.98 21.92 3.27
C GLN A 909 -3.80 22.92 3.38
N THR A 910 -4.08 24.20 3.16
CA THR A 910 -3.05 25.25 3.10
C THR A 910 -2.35 25.51 4.43
N ASP A 911 -3.04 25.28 5.54
CA ASP A 911 -2.58 25.28 6.94
C ASP A 911 -1.79 24.01 7.33
N GLY A 912 -1.83 22.96 6.50
CA GLY A 912 -1.25 21.65 6.77
C GLY A 912 -2.22 20.63 7.39
N THR A 913 -3.51 20.95 7.53
CA THR A 913 -4.52 19.98 7.96
C THR A 913 -4.66 18.86 6.92
N ILE A 914 -4.48 17.61 7.34
CA ILE A 914 -4.49 16.42 6.47
C ILE A 914 -5.89 15.82 6.50
N VAL A 915 -6.52 15.66 5.35
CA VAL A 915 -7.89 15.14 5.23
C VAL A 915 -7.87 13.80 4.50
N VAL A 916 -8.52 12.80 5.09
CA VAL A 916 -8.51 11.40 4.62
C VAL A 916 -9.92 10.82 4.70
N ASN A 917 -10.37 10.07 3.69
CA ASN A 917 -11.60 9.29 3.79
C ASN A 917 -11.35 7.78 3.93
N SER A 918 -12.34 7.12 4.50
CA SER A 918 -12.52 5.66 4.53
C SER A 918 -13.79 5.26 3.77
N GLU A 919 -14.31 4.06 4.07
CA GLU A 919 -15.61 3.55 3.61
C GLU A 919 -16.81 4.25 4.29
N GLU A 920 -16.67 4.71 5.54
CA GLU A 920 -17.80 5.20 6.35
C GLU A 920 -17.63 6.67 6.82
N GLU A 921 -16.41 7.22 6.88
CA GLU A 921 -16.16 8.58 7.40
C GLU A 921 -15.00 9.36 6.75
N VAL A 922 -14.98 10.68 6.99
CA VAL A 922 -13.85 11.58 6.70
C VAL A 922 -13.19 12.01 8.01
N LYS A 923 -11.86 11.95 8.05
CA LYS A 923 -11.02 12.33 9.19
C LYS A 923 -10.12 13.50 8.81
N LYS A 924 -10.00 14.49 9.71
CA LYS A 924 -9.08 15.62 9.63
C LYS A 924 -8.02 15.49 10.71
N PHE A 925 -6.75 15.49 10.33
CA PHE A 925 -5.59 15.36 11.21
C PHE A 925 -4.71 16.60 11.17
N SER A 926 -3.97 16.84 12.24
CA SER A 926 -2.91 17.85 12.29
C SER A 926 -1.71 17.46 11.42
N PRO A 927 -0.77 18.37 11.13
CA PRO A 927 0.50 18.04 10.48
C PRO A 927 1.32 16.96 11.20
N SER A 928 1.15 16.78 12.52
CA SER A 928 1.81 15.73 13.32
C SER A 928 1.08 14.38 13.27
N GLY A 929 -0.15 14.32 12.73
CA GLY A 929 -0.97 13.12 12.67
C GLY A 929 -1.96 12.92 13.84
N GLU A 930 -2.20 13.97 14.63
CA GLU A 930 -3.21 13.95 15.70
C GLU A 930 -4.60 14.18 15.10
N LEU A 931 -5.60 13.39 15.49
CA LEU A 931 -6.97 13.53 14.98
C LEU A 931 -7.63 14.79 15.54
N LEU A 932 -7.93 15.76 14.68
CA LEU A 932 -8.58 17.03 15.03
C LEU A 932 -10.10 16.93 14.99
N HIS A 933 -10.64 16.27 13.97
CA HIS A 933 -12.09 16.16 13.72
C HIS A 933 -12.40 14.95 12.82
N LYS A 934 -13.63 14.43 12.90
CA LYS A 934 -14.15 13.44 11.93
C LYS A 934 -15.66 13.58 11.77
N PHE A 935 -16.16 13.30 10.57
CA PHE A 935 -17.59 13.26 10.27
C PHE A 935 -17.95 12.03 9.42
N PRO A 936 -19.08 11.35 9.70
CA PRO A 936 -19.58 10.26 8.89
C PRO A 936 -20.07 10.75 7.52
N LEU A 937 -19.91 9.93 6.48
CA LEU A 937 -20.32 10.28 5.12
C LEU A 937 -21.82 10.05 4.84
N HIS A 938 -22.48 9.17 5.63
CA HIS A 938 -23.92 8.90 5.60
C HIS A 938 -24.55 8.56 4.22
N LEU A 939 -23.77 8.07 3.26
CA LEU A 939 -24.20 7.87 1.86
C LEU A 939 -25.22 6.73 1.66
N GLY A 940 -25.40 5.84 2.65
CA GLY A 940 -26.31 4.69 2.58
C GLY A 940 -25.78 3.51 1.74
N GLU A 941 -26.57 2.45 1.61
CA GLU A 941 -26.17 1.17 1.02
C GLU A 941 -25.51 1.29 -0.37
N TYR A 942 -24.54 0.44 -0.68
CA TYR A 942 -23.73 0.46 -1.91
C TYR A 942 -22.78 1.67 -2.09
N SER A 943 -22.43 2.39 -1.02
CA SER A 943 -21.36 3.40 -1.08
C SER A 943 -19.96 2.78 -1.09
N ASP A 944 -19.09 3.23 -2.00
CA ASP A 944 -17.64 2.95 -2.00
C ASP A 944 -16.84 4.25 -2.18
N PRO A 945 -16.93 5.22 -1.25
CA PRO A 945 -16.19 6.48 -1.35
C PRO A 945 -14.69 6.21 -1.50
N TRP A 946 -14.10 6.77 -2.57
CA TRP A 946 -12.76 6.45 -3.04
C TRP A 946 -11.82 7.64 -2.95
N GLY A 947 -11.77 8.51 -3.97
CA GLY A 947 -10.95 9.72 -3.97
C GLY A 947 -11.59 10.89 -3.21
N LEU A 948 -10.75 11.75 -2.65
CA LEU A 948 -11.14 12.93 -1.88
C LEU A 948 -10.27 14.13 -2.26
N ALA A 949 -10.89 15.31 -2.35
CA ALA A 949 -10.22 16.58 -2.50
C ALA A 949 -10.82 17.64 -1.56
N VAL A 950 -10.10 18.74 -1.33
CA VAL A 950 -10.54 19.82 -0.43
C VAL A 950 -10.35 21.17 -1.11
N GLN A 951 -11.40 22.00 -1.09
CA GLN A 951 -11.39 23.36 -1.59
C GLN A 951 -10.71 24.32 -0.60
N ARG A 952 -10.32 25.51 -1.06
CA ARG A 952 -9.63 26.52 -0.24
C ARG A 952 -10.44 27.03 0.94
N ASP A 953 -11.76 26.97 0.86
CA ASP A 953 -12.70 27.29 1.94
C ASP A 953 -12.83 26.17 2.99
N GLY A 954 -12.20 25.02 2.77
CA GLY A 954 -12.24 23.85 3.66
C GLY A 954 -13.39 22.88 3.38
N ARG A 955 -14.21 23.14 2.34
CA ARG A 955 -15.24 22.22 1.87
C ARG A 955 -14.62 20.99 1.21
N VAL A 956 -15.21 19.83 1.47
CA VAL A 956 -14.65 18.52 1.10
C VAL A 956 -15.44 17.95 -0.08
N VAL A 957 -14.72 17.48 -1.11
CA VAL A 957 -15.30 16.82 -2.28
C VAL A 957 -14.92 15.34 -2.23
N VAL A 958 -15.89 14.44 -2.34
CA VAL A 958 -15.68 12.98 -2.31
C VAL A 958 -16.27 12.35 -3.57
N ALA A 959 -15.51 11.48 -4.23
CA ALA A 959 -15.95 10.66 -5.34
C ALA A 959 -16.33 9.25 -4.85
N ASP A 960 -17.53 8.79 -5.19
CA ASP A 960 -18.04 7.47 -4.81
C ASP A 960 -18.44 6.68 -6.08
N PRO A 961 -17.59 5.73 -6.54
CA PRO A 961 -17.93 4.80 -7.62
C PRO A 961 -19.21 4.00 -7.38
N GLY A 962 -19.43 3.49 -6.17
CA GLY A 962 -20.62 2.70 -5.83
C GLY A 962 -21.93 3.49 -5.92
N LYS A 963 -21.88 4.81 -5.66
CA LYS A 963 -22.99 5.75 -5.86
C LYS A 963 -23.02 6.38 -7.26
N HIS A 964 -22.06 6.09 -8.12
CA HIS A 964 -21.87 6.75 -9.42
C HIS A 964 -21.92 8.30 -9.31
N SER A 965 -21.39 8.86 -8.22
CA SER A 965 -21.66 10.23 -7.78
C SER A 965 -20.44 10.93 -7.19
N ILE A 966 -20.48 12.26 -7.19
CA ILE A 966 -19.60 13.15 -6.42
C ILE A 966 -20.42 13.98 -5.42
N PHE A 967 -19.87 14.13 -4.22
CA PHE A 967 -20.51 14.78 -3.08
C PHE A 967 -19.66 15.96 -2.60
N LEU A 968 -20.29 17.10 -2.34
CA LEU A 968 -19.68 18.29 -1.75
C LEU A 968 -20.23 18.48 -0.33
N PHE A 969 -19.33 18.51 0.65
CA PHE A 969 -19.62 18.72 2.07
C PHE A 969 -19.01 20.03 2.58
N GLU A 970 -19.65 20.67 3.54
CA GLU A 970 -19.04 21.75 4.32
C GLU A 970 -17.88 21.23 5.19
N ALA A 971 -17.10 22.16 5.74
CA ALA A 971 -15.91 21.84 6.54
C ALA A 971 -16.21 21.02 7.82
N ASP A 972 -17.48 20.99 8.27
CA ASP A 972 -18.00 20.25 9.42
C ASP A 972 -18.68 18.91 9.06
N GLY A 973 -18.78 18.57 7.78
CA GLY A 973 -19.46 17.36 7.29
C GLY A 973 -20.91 17.53 6.85
N THR A 974 -21.47 18.74 6.88
CA THR A 974 -22.82 19.00 6.35
C THR A 974 -22.84 18.81 4.84
N LEU A 975 -23.69 17.91 4.30
CA LEU A 975 -23.81 17.70 2.86
C LEU A 975 -24.44 18.92 2.16
N VAL A 976 -23.69 19.54 1.25
CA VAL A 976 -24.13 20.71 0.45
C VAL A 976 -24.88 20.28 -0.79
N LYS A 977 -24.29 19.36 -1.56
CA LYS A 977 -24.78 18.98 -2.89
C LYS A 977 -24.21 17.62 -3.32
N GLN A 978 -25.05 16.80 -3.93
CA GLN A 978 -24.66 15.62 -4.71
C GLN A 978 -24.85 15.93 -6.20
N VAL A 979 -23.95 15.43 -7.05
CA VAL A 979 -24.16 15.34 -8.50
C VAL A 979 -23.75 13.94 -8.95
N GLY A 980 -24.58 13.26 -9.72
CA GLY A 980 -24.26 11.92 -10.19
C GLY A 980 -25.44 11.13 -10.73
N GLY A 981 -25.17 9.84 -10.90
CA GLY A 981 -26.06 8.86 -11.50
C GLY A 981 -25.32 8.05 -12.56
N GLN A 982 -25.64 6.76 -12.65
CA GLN A 982 -25.04 5.86 -13.63
C GLN A 982 -25.37 6.30 -15.06
N GLY A 983 -24.36 6.40 -15.93
CA GLY A 983 -24.58 6.67 -17.35
C GLY A 983 -23.42 7.39 -18.02
N LYS A 984 -23.70 7.92 -19.22
CA LYS A 984 -22.71 8.58 -20.11
C LYS A 984 -23.03 10.05 -20.42
N GLY A 985 -24.10 10.60 -19.83
CA GLY A 985 -24.46 12.01 -19.92
C GLY A 985 -23.48 12.94 -19.20
N GLU A 986 -23.84 14.21 -19.09
CA GLU A 986 -23.07 15.24 -18.37
C GLU A 986 -23.50 15.24 -16.91
N GLY A 987 -22.55 15.19 -15.97
CA GLY A 987 -22.85 14.98 -14.55
C GLY A 987 -23.36 13.55 -14.21
N GLN A 988 -23.33 12.63 -15.17
CA GLN A 988 -23.41 11.18 -14.93
C GLN A 988 -21.98 10.61 -14.94
N PHE A 989 -21.70 9.60 -14.12
CA PHE A 989 -20.34 9.12 -13.90
C PHE A 989 -20.24 7.62 -13.62
N ASP A 990 -19.01 7.12 -13.70
CA ASP A 990 -18.49 6.05 -12.86
C ASP A 990 -17.14 6.56 -12.27
N PRO A 991 -17.20 7.42 -11.23
CA PRO A 991 -16.10 8.29 -10.83
C PRO A 991 -15.15 7.57 -9.86
N ARG A 992 -13.85 7.90 -9.88
CA ARG A 992 -12.89 7.24 -8.95
C ARG A 992 -11.98 8.18 -8.19
N PHE A 993 -11.36 9.15 -8.85
CA PHE A 993 -10.60 10.20 -8.18
C PHE A 993 -11.14 11.58 -8.56
N VAL A 994 -10.86 12.52 -7.68
CA VAL A 994 -11.22 13.93 -7.82
C VAL A 994 -10.04 14.77 -7.35
N CYS A 995 -9.77 15.88 -8.02
CA CYS A 995 -8.88 16.92 -7.53
C CYS A 995 -9.52 18.30 -7.69
N VAL A 996 -8.91 19.29 -7.03
CA VAL A 996 -9.35 20.69 -7.07
C VAL A 996 -8.19 21.54 -7.56
N ASP A 997 -8.45 22.45 -8.51
CA ASP A 997 -7.44 23.33 -9.08
C ASP A 997 -7.30 24.68 -8.34
N LYS A 998 -6.43 25.54 -8.85
CA LYS A 998 -6.18 26.89 -8.31
C LYS A 998 -7.33 27.89 -8.50
N GLU A 999 -8.47 27.50 -9.04
CA GLU A 999 -9.70 28.30 -9.18
C GLU A 999 -10.86 27.67 -8.39
N ASP A 1000 -10.57 26.63 -7.59
CA ASP A 1000 -11.51 25.76 -6.91
C ASP A 1000 -12.44 24.97 -7.88
N ASN A 1001 -12.05 24.84 -9.16
CA ASN A 1001 -12.71 23.94 -10.11
C ASN A 1001 -12.47 22.48 -9.69
N ILE A 1002 -13.50 21.65 -9.84
CA ILE A 1002 -13.49 20.24 -9.44
C ILE A 1002 -13.29 19.37 -10.69
N ILE A 1003 -12.22 18.60 -10.72
CA ILE A 1003 -11.81 17.77 -11.87
C ILE A 1003 -11.95 16.30 -11.47
N VAL A 1004 -12.73 15.52 -12.21
CA VAL A 1004 -13.13 14.15 -11.86
C VAL A 1004 -12.71 13.15 -12.92
N SER A 1005 -12.02 12.08 -12.52
CA SER A 1005 -11.73 10.95 -13.40
C SER A 1005 -12.94 10.00 -13.44
N ASP A 1006 -13.49 9.83 -14.64
CA ASP A 1006 -14.72 9.08 -14.90
C ASP A 1006 -14.34 7.75 -15.55
N THR A 1007 -13.84 6.84 -14.69
CA THR A 1007 -12.97 5.71 -15.03
C THR A 1007 -13.58 4.79 -16.09
N TYR A 1008 -14.81 4.30 -15.87
CA TYR A 1008 -15.45 3.36 -16.80
C TYR A 1008 -16.13 4.05 -18.01
N ASN A 1009 -16.20 5.39 -18.01
CA ASN A 1009 -16.59 6.19 -19.18
C ASN A 1009 -15.40 6.70 -20.00
N HIS A 1010 -14.16 6.44 -19.57
CA HIS A 1010 -12.91 6.73 -20.31
C HIS A 1010 -12.75 8.23 -20.65
N ARG A 1011 -13.07 9.08 -19.68
CA ARG A 1011 -13.03 10.54 -19.80
C ARG A 1011 -12.68 11.23 -18.49
N VAL A 1012 -12.46 12.55 -18.56
CA VAL A 1012 -12.43 13.47 -17.42
C VAL A 1012 -13.59 14.44 -17.57
N GLN A 1013 -14.26 14.78 -16.46
CA GLN A 1013 -15.27 15.84 -16.40
C GLN A 1013 -14.82 16.95 -15.44
N VAL A 1014 -15.12 18.20 -15.76
CA VAL A 1014 -14.72 19.39 -15.00
C VAL A 1014 -15.94 20.20 -14.60
N PHE A 1015 -15.97 20.65 -13.34
CA PHE A 1015 -17.06 21.40 -12.72
C PHE A 1015 -16.50 22.67 -12.07
N ASP A 1016 -17.37 23.66 -11.83
CA ASP A 1016 -17.05 24.79 -10.97
C ASP A 1016 -17.00 24.38 -9.47
N ARG A 1017 -16.65 25.34 -8.62
CA ARG A 1017 -16.57 25.13 -7.16
C ARG A 1017 -17.88 24.75 -6.46
N ASN A 1018 -19.00 24.72 -7.17
CA ASN A 1018 -20.33 24.41 -6.66
C ASN A 1018 -20.96 23.22 -7.39
N LEU A 1019 -20.16 22.36 -8.01
CA LEU A 1019 -20.59 21.20 -8.80
C LEU A 1019 -21.55 21.57 -9.96
N ASN A 1020 -21.31 22.68 -10.65
CA ASN A 1020 -21.96 22.98 -11.93
C ASN A 1020 -21.02 22.58 -13.07
N TYR A 1021 -21.52 21.82 -14.04
CA TYR A 1021 -20.72 21.26 -15.14
C TYR A 1021 -20.13 22.37 -16.03
N LYS A 1022 -18.84 22.25 -16.36
CA LYS A 1022 -18.13 23.15 -17.28
C LYS A 1022 -17.91 22.47 -18.64
N HIS A 1023 -17.19 21.34 -18.64
CA HIS A 1023 -16.82 20.60 -19.85
C HIS A 1023 -16.34 19.17 -19.53
N LYS A 1024 -16.10 18.37 -20.57
CA LYS A 1024 -15.52 17.03 -20.50
C LYS A 1024 -14.58 16.78 -21.66
N PHE A 1025 -13.59 15.91 -21.47
CA PHE A 1025 -12.63 15.53 -22.51
C PHE A 1025 -12.13 14.10 -22.31
N GLY A 1026 -11.53 13.52 -23.35
CA GLY A 1026 -11.08 12.13 -23.37
C GLY A 1026 -12.08 11.18 -24.04
N GLN A 1027 -11.53 10.07 -24.54
CA GLN A 1027 -12.24 9.00 -25.25
C GLN A 1027 -11.41 7.71 -25.19
N GLU A 1028 -12.05 6.56 -25.41
CA GLU A 1028 -11.37 5.29 -25.64
C GLU A 1028 -10.74 5.25 -27.04
N GLY A 1029 -9.53 4.71 -27.15
CA GLY A 1029 -8.88 4.51 -28.45
C GLY A 1029 -7.42 4.07 -28.34
N ARG A 1030 -6.62 4.43 -29.35
CA ARG A 1030 -5.22 4.01 -29.52
C ARG A 1030 -4.23 5.16 -29.75
N GLN A 1031 -4.71 6.38 -29.94
CA GLN A 1031 -3.87 7.56 -30.13
C GLN A 1031 -3.12 7.93 -28.84
N PRO A 1032 -2.08 8.79 -28.91
CA PRO A 1032 -1.36 9.26 -27.73
C PRO A 1032 -2.28 9.90 -26.68
N GLN A 1033 -3.23 10.73 -27.12
CA GLN A 1033 -4.23 11.43 -26.30
C GLN A 1033 -5.39 10.55 -25.79
N ASP A 1034 -5.65 9.40 -26.41
CA ASP A 1034 -6.76 8.53 -25.99
C ASP A 1034 -6.46 7.94 -24.61
N MET A 1035 -7.48 7.89 -23.75
CA MET A 1035 -7.38 7.57 -22.33
C MET A 1035 -8.23 6.32 -22.01
N ARG A 1036 -7.83 5.54 -21.00
CA ARG A 1036 -8.46 4.23 -20.73
C ARG A 1036 -8.33 3.84 -19.27
N TYR A 1037 -9.49 3.67 -18.63
CA TYR A 1037 -9.63 3.61 -17.17
C TYR A 1037 -8.78 4.69 -16.48
N PRO A 1038 -9.07 6.00 -16.71
CA PRO A 1038 -8.40 7.07 -15.99
C PRO A 1038 -8.60 6.90 -14.48
N THR A 1039 -7.50 6.97 -13.72
CA THR A 1039 -7.46 6.77 -12.26
C THR A 1039 -7.12 8.08 -11.57
N GLY A 1040 -5.92 8.24 -11.00
CA GLY A 1040 -5.52 9.47 -10.31
C GLY A 1040 -5.48 10.67 -11.25
N VAL A 1041 -5.94 11.80 -10.75
CA VAL A 1041 -5.95 13.08 -11.46
C VAL A 1041 -5.44 14.19 -10.54
N SER A 1042 -4.61 15.10 -11.04
CA SER A 1042 -4.05 16.22 -10.29
C SER A 1042 -3.90 17.45 -11.18
N ALA A 1043 -3.90 18.65 -10.58
CA ALA A 1043 -3.81 19.91 -11.30
C ALA A 1043 -2.59 20.72 -10.83
N ASP A 1044 -1.81 21.26 -11.77
CA ASP A 1044 -0.62 22.06 -11.45
C ASP A 1044 -0.94 23.55 -11.20
N SER A 1045 0.07 24.33 -10.79
CA SER A 1045 -0.06 25.77 -10.55
C SER A 1045 -0.31 26.61 -11.82
N ARG A 1046 -0.17 26.01 -13.01
CA ARG A 1046 -0.50 26.61 -14.32
C ARG A 1046 -1.95 26.29 -14.72
N GLY A 1047 -2.51 25.18 -14.24
CA GLY A 1047 -3.82 24.62 -14.54
C GLY A 1047 -3.78 23.37 -15.43
N ASN A 1048 -2.59 22.82 -15.73
CA ASN A 1048 -2.48 21.57 -16.48
C ASN A 1048 -2.94 20.39 -15.62
N ILE A 1049 -3.63 19.45 -16.25
CA ILE A 1049 -4.23 18.27 -15.63
C ILE A 1049 -3.32 17.08 -15.94
N VAL A 1050 -2.73 16.48 -14.90
CA VAL A 1050 -1.93 15.25 -14.99
C VAL A 1050 -2.80 14.06 -14.59
N LEU A 1051 -2.79 13.01 -15.42
CA LEU A 1051 -3.77 11.92 -15.38
C LEU A 1051 -3.09 10.55 -15.52
N ALA A 1052 -3.38 9.63 -14.61
CA ALA A 1052 -3.01 8.22 -14.70
C ALA A 1052 -4.09 7.39 -15.41
N ASN A 1053 -3.69 6.30 -16.07
CA ASN A 1053 -4.56 5.40 -16.85
C ASN A 1053 -4.11 3.95 -16.70
N ASN A 1054 -5.02 3.03 -16.34
CA ASN A 1054 -4.68 1.61 -16.13
C ASN A 1054 -4.62 0.74 -17.40
N GLY A 1055 -4.97 1.27 -18.58
CA GLY A 1055 -4.80 0.54 -19.86
C GLY A 1055 -5.71 -0.70 -19.97
N GLY A 1056 -5.14 -1.90 -20.19
CA GLY A 1056 -5.88 -3.17 -20.19
C GLY A 1056 -6.02 -3.82 -21.57
N ILE A 1057 -6.97 -4.73 -21.75
CA ILE A 1057 -7.19 -5.48 -23.01
C ILE A 1057 -8.64 -5.30 -23.49
N THR A 1058 -8.85 -5.07 -24.79
CA THR A 1058 -10.17 -5.10 -25.44
C THR A 1058 -10.03 -5.46 -26.92
N GLY A 1059 -10.94 -6.28 -27.44
CA GLY A 1059 -10.87 -6.77 -28.82
C GLY A 1059 -9.57 -7.53 -29.16
N GLY A 1060 -8.96 -8.19 -28.16
CA GLY A 1060 -7.66 -8.84 -28.28
C GLY A 1060 -6.44 -7.92 -28.25
N VAL A 1061 -6.63 -6.59 -28.20
CA VAL A 1061 -5.53 -5.61 -28.21
C VAL A 1061 -5.21 -5.12 -26.81
N LYS A 1062 -3.92 -5.12 -26.46
CA LYS A 1062 -3.39 -4.61 -25.19
C LYS A 1062 -3.07 -3.12 -25.29
N HIS A 1063 -3.67 -2.31 -24.43
CA HIS A 1063 -3.35 -0.90 -24.22
C HIS A 1063 -2.35 -0.81 -23.05
N SER A 1064 -1.35 0.06 -23.17
CA SER A 1064 -0.40 0.31 -22.08
C SER A 1064 -1.05 1.10 -20.94
N VAL A 1065 -0.51 0.94 -19.74
CA VAL A 1065 -0.63 1.93 -18.67
C VAL A 1065 0.01 3.25 -19.16
N LYS A 1066 -0.54 4.41 -18.80
CA LYS A 1066 -0.03 5.74 -19.23
C LYS A 1066 -0.18 6.78 -18.13
N LEU A 1067 0.79 7.70 -18.07
CA LEU A 1067 0.63 9.03 -17.48
C LEU A 1067 0.51 10.05 -18.61
N GLN A 1068 -0.47 10.95 -18.55
CA GLN A 1068 -0.74 11.96 -19.57
C GLN A 1068 -0.83 13.35 -18.94
N VAL A 1069 -0.49 14.38 -19.73
CA VAL A 1069 -0.64 15.80 -19.38
C VAL A 1069 -1.63 16.44 -20.35
N PHE A 1070 -2.60 17.19 -19.83
CA PHE A 1070 -3.60 17.95 -20.60
C PHE A 1070 -3.61 19.42 -20.12
N ARG A 1071 -4.07 20.34 -20.97
CA ARG A 1071 -4.40 21.72 -20.61
C ARG A 1071 -5.74 21.78 -19.85
N PRO A 1072 -6.06 22.90 -19.17
CA PRO A 1072 -7.36 23.06 -18.48
C PRO A 1072 -8.58 22.85 -19.39
N ASP A 1073 -8.45 23.14 -20.69
CA ASP A 1073 -9.50 22.96 -21.71
C ASP A 1073 -9.67 21.50 -22.19
N GLY A 1074 -8.81 20.58 -21.74
CA GLY A 1074 -8.79 19.18 -22.18
C GLY A 1074 -7.90 18.89 -23.39
N THR A 1075 -7.17 19.89 -23.93
CA THR A 1075 -6.19 19.68 -25.00
C THR A 1075 -5.03 18.84 -24.49
N TRP A 1076 -4.76 17.69 -25.12
CA TRP A 1076 -3.59 16.86 -24.78
C TRP A 1076 -2.28 17.61 -25.03
N VAL A 1077 -1.38 17.55 -24.06
CA VAL A 1077 -0.03 18.11 -24.12
C VAL A 1077 0.98 17.00 -24.39
N SER A 1078 1.07 15.99 -23.53
CA SER A 1078 2.14 14.99 -23.62
C SER A 1078 1.78 13.68 -22.91
N THR A 1079 2.59 12.65 -23.14
CA THR A 1079 2.58 11.40 -22.37
C THR A 1079 3.93 11.28 -21.66
N ILE A 1080 3.86 11.11 -20.34
CA ILE A 1080 5.02 10.91 -19.47
C ILE A 1080 5.48 9.45 -19.65
N SER A 1081 6.77 9.24 -19.89
CA SER A 1081 7.31 7.89 -20.09
C SER A 1081 7.27 7.09 -18.78
N SER A 1082 7.11 5.78 -18.89
CA SER A 1082 7.33 4.86 -17.76
C SER A 1082 8.17 3.65 -18.15
N ASP A 1083 8.91 3.71 -19.26
CA ASP A 1083 9.59 2.51 -19.77
C ASP A 1083 10.81 2.08 -18.93
N GLY A 1084 11.50 3.00 -18.25
CA GLY A 1084 12.64 2.69 -17.37
C GLY A 1084 12.26 2.02 -16.04
N ASP A 1085 11.07 2.30 -15.52
CA ASP A 1085 10.42 1.53 -14.46
C ASP A 1085 8.91 1.74 -14.53
N LYS A 1086 8.19 0.63 -14.66
CA LYS A 1086 6.86 0.55 -15.26
C LYS A 1086 5.75 0.61 -14.23
N LEU A 1087 4.70 1.34 -14.60
CA LEU A 1087 3.49 1.44 -13.80
C LEU A 1087 2.65 0.16 -13.90
N ASN A 1088 2.13 -0.30 -12.77
CA ASN A 1088 1.35 -1.54 -12.66
C ASN A 1088 -0.16 -1.24 -12.58
N LEU A 1089 -0.59 -0.60 -11.50
CA LEU A 1089 -1.96 -0.14 -11.23
C LEU A 1089 -1.85 1.24 -10.54
N PRO A 1090 -1.53 2.31 -11.31
CA PRO A 1090 -1.46 3.65 -10.75
C PRO A 1090 -2.84 4.09 -10.24
N ASN A 1091 -2.91 4.39 -8.95
CA ASN A 1091 -4.06 4.96 -8.28
C ASN A 1091 -3.92 6.50 -8.29
N GLY A 1092 -3.88 7.15 -7.12
CA GLY A 1092 -3.74 8.61 -6.99
C GLY A 1092 -2.42 9.16 -7.54
N VAL A 1093 -2.44 10.45 -7.91
CA VAL A 1093 -1.27 11.18 -8.42
C VAL A 1093 -1.21 12.59 -7.83
N ALA A 1094 -0.01 13.08 -7.54
CA ALA A 1094 0.23 14.41 -7.00
C ALA A 1094 1.37 15.11 -7.73
N VAL A 1095 1.17 16.37 -8.11
CA VAL A 1095 2.19 17.18 -8.78
C VAL A 1095 2.88 18.17 -7.84
N THR A 1096 4.16 18.44 -8.10
CA THR A 1096 4.93 19.50 -7.45
C THR A 1096 4.98 20.76 -8.33
N GLU A 1097 5.30 21.91 -7.72
CA GLU A 1097 5.56 23.16 -8.45
C GLU A 1097 6.86 23.12 -9.28
N ASP A 1098 7.80 22.21 -8.95
CA ASP A 1098 9.07 22.02 -9.66
C ASP A 1098 9.01 21.01 -10.82
N GLY A 1099 7.81 20.59 -11.24
CA GLY A 1099 7.61 19.81 -12.46
C GLY A 1099 7.67 18.29 -12.29
N HIS A 1100 7.57 17.76 -11.07
CA HIS A 1100 7.51 16.31 -10.82
C HIS A 1100 6.08 15.82 -10.56
N VAL A 1101 5.80 14.56 -10.91
CA VAL A 1101 4.57 13.86 -10.51
C VAL A 1101 4.94 12.64 -9.67
N PHE A 1102 4.34 12.53 -8.49
CA PHE A 1102 4.33 11.32 -7.67
C PHE A 1102 3.08 10.51 -7.99
N VAL A 1103 3.23 9.19 -8.05
CA VAL A 1103 2.16 8.25 -8.41
C VAL A 1103 2.10 7.14 -7.38
N ALA A 1104 0.95 6.96 -6.73
CA ALA A 1104 0.68 5.81 -5.88
C ALA A 1104 0.43 4.59 -6.76
N ASP A 1105 1.40 3.68 -6.85
CA ASP A 1105 1.30 2.52 -7.74
C ASP A 1105 1.20 1.23 -6.92
N SER A 1106 0.12 0.47 -7.17
CA SER A 1106 -0.08 -0.83 -6.54
C SER A 1106 0.31 -1.96 -7.47
N GLY A 1107 0.96 -3.00 -6.95
CA GLY A 1107 1.46 -4.11 -7.76
C GLY A 1107 1.46 -5.43 -7.02
N GLU A 1108 1.41 -6.54 -7.76
CA GLU A 1108 1.56 -7.87 -7.17
C GLU A 1108 2.99 -8.03 -6.63
N TYR A 1109 3.15 -7.74 -5.33
CA TYR A 1109 4.43 -7.56 -4.62
C TYR A 1109 5.27 -6.35 -5.07
N ASP A 1110 4.65 -5.37 -5.74
CA ASP A 1110 5.30 -4.11 -6.17
C ASP A 1110 4.45 -2.87 -5.83
N ASP A 1111 4.15 -2.74 -4.53
CA ASP A 1111 3.50 -1.57 -3.94
C ASP A 1111 4.54 -0.50 -3.60
N CYS A 1112 4.59 0.61 -4.35
CA CYS A 1112 5.53 1.71 -4.12
C CYS A 1112 5.02 3.05 -4.69
N ILE A 1113 5.72 4.15 -4.38
CA ILE A 1113 5.44 5.46 -5.01
C ILE A 1113 6.52 5.77 -6.04
N ARG A 1114 6.13 6.16 -7.25
CA ARG A 1114 7.06 6.47 -8.35
C ARG A 1114 7.02 7.97 -8.68
N LYS A 1115 8.19 8.62 -8.78
CA LYS A 1115 8.35 10.06 -9.04
C LYS A 1115 8.89 10.32 -10.45
N TYR A 1116 8.07 10.80 -11.38
CA TYR A 1116 8.45 11.15 -12.77
C TYR A 1116 8.61 12.67 -12.95
N ARG A 1117 9.06 13.14 -14.12
CA ARG A 1117 9.33 14.56 -14.40
C ARG A 1117 8.61 15.06 -15.66
N TYR A 1118 7.61 15.93 -15.50
CA TYR A 1118 6.72 16.38 -16.59
C TYR A 1118 6.78 17.88 -16.93
N MET A 1119 7.63 18.66 -16.24
CA MET A 1119 8.10 20.01 -16.62
C MET A 1119 9.57 20.21 -16.23
#